data_AF-A0A919EZ27-F1
#
_entry.id   AF-A0A919EZ27-F1
#
_cell.length_a   1.000
_cell.length_b   1.000
_cell.length_c   1.000
_cell.angle_alpha   90.00
_cell.angle_beta   90.00
_cell.angle_gamma   90.00
#
_symmetry.space_group_name_H-M   'P 1'
#
loop_
_entity.id
_entity.type
_entity.pdbx_description
1 polymer ?
#
loop_
_entity_poly.entity_id
_entity_poly.type
_entity_poly.pdbx_seq_one_letter_code
_entity_poly.pdbx_strand_id
1 'polypeptide(L)'
;MSDGPGTTRAPAGRPVLSLALAALLEDVHAHSGAVYLLRPGEPVLEMAVMAGMPRAFAAPWERVGLSAPIPVADAARERRLVWVGGEEEMARRYPRISVVLPYPFALAAAPVATDRAVYGALFLTWPGAHPPELSDREREHLVAACERLALRLERAAREDWPVGHEPDVPAAPVSGVAGTLGSVEAARMVSRLPYGLMSLDLHGRIGFANAAAAELLGRPAGELLGTLPWVSVPWLNDPGYEDRYRAALLSQEVTSFVALRPPGEWLSFRLYPSTTGLSVRISRARAVAEMARGAARAGPGPSRLVTISQVLSLAGALTEAAGVRDVVQLVWDEVAPAVGSQALVLLRAQGGRLRVLGHRGCPSARAVEDVDGLSLSGRTPATHALNSGVPAFFDTRERLERLYPDRGPTPDGFAAWAYLPLVASGRPVGLCVLAYTEPHPFPADERAVLTSLGGLIAQALERAVLYDAKHRLAHGLQQALLPNSLAPPPGIEAAARYLPATQGMEIGGDFYDLVPSRPLAAAVIGDVQGHNVTAAGLMGQIRTGVRAYTTVGQAPHEVMRSTNRLLIDLGADLFASCLYLRLDPARGRAVMARAGHPPPLLRRPDGRVRVLDLAGGPLLGIDAAAVYPTTEVSLTPGSVLLLYTDGLVESPGVDIEDALVELGALLAEVGHQPLESLADEVVRHGAAGRERVDDVAVLLLRAHDG
;
A
#
# COMPACT_ATOMS: atom_id res chain seq x y z
N MET A 1 54.50 -32.39 19.50
CA MET A 1 54.45 -31.03 18.93
C MET A 1 54.43 -31.21 17.43
N SER A 2 53.35 -30.97 16.68
CA SER A 2 52.39 -29.88 16.77
C SER A 2 50.98 -30.40 16.43
N ASP A 3 50.00 -29.99 17.23
CA ASP A 3 48.58 -30.10 16.94
C ASP A 3 48.21 -29.33 15.66
N GLY A 4 47.38 -29.93 14.82
CA GLY A 4 46.67 -29.25 13.73
C GLY A 4 45.30 -28.77 14.23
N PRO A 5 44.84 -27.56 13.84
CA PRO A 5 43.63 -26.98 14.40
C PRO A 5 42.40 -27.75 13.90
N GLY A 6 41.69 -28.36 14.85
CA GLY A 6 40.40 -28.97 14.63
C GLY A 6 39.38 -27.93 14.15
N THR A 7 38.73 -28.23 13.04
CA THR A 7 37.48 -27.59 12.64
C THR A 7 36.42 -27.90 13.69
N THR A 8 36.19 -26.96 14.61
CA THR A 8 35.07 -26.96 15.53
C THR A 8 33.76 -26.83 14.75
N ARG A 9 33.23 -27.96 14.30
CA ARG A 9 31.82 -28.09 13.92
C ARG A 9 30.99 -27.76 15.17
N ALA A 10 30.24 -26.66 15.13
CA ALA A 10 29.27 -26.34 16.16
C ALA A 10 28.34 -27.56 16.38
N PRO A 11 27.97 -27.90 17.62
CA PRO A 11 27.05 -29.01 17.87
C PRO A 11 25.70 -28.67 17.24
N ALA A 12 25.21 -29.54 16.35
CA ALA A 12 23.89 -29.40 15.76
C ALA A 12 22.84 -29.40 16.88
N GLY A 13 22.31 -28.22 17.22
CA GLY A 13 21.16 -28.08 18.10
C GLY A 13 20.00 -28.92 17.55
N ARG A 14 19.21 -29.53 18.43
CA ARG A 14 18.00 -30.26 18.01
C ARG A 14 17.11 -29.31 17.19
N PRO A 15 16.54 -29.73 16.05
CA PRO A 15 15.72 -28.88 15.22
C PRO A 15 14.46 -28.45 15.99
N VAL A 16 14.37 -27.17 16.36
CA VAL A 16 13.30 -26.65 17.19
C VAL A 16 12.11 -26.26 16.33
N LEU A 17 12.37 -25.61 15.18
CA LEU A 17 11.34 -25.11 14.27
C LEU A 17 10.69 -26.25 13.51
N SER A 18 11.49 -27.15 12.92
CA SER A 18 10.99 -28.28 12.12
C SER A 18 10.09 -29.20 12.95
N LEU A 19 10.48 -29.52 14.20
CA LEU A 19 9.69 -30.36 15.09
C LEU A 19 8.40 -29.69 15.55
N ALA A 20 8.45 -28.39 15.86
CA ALA A 20 7.26 -27.63 16.27
C ALA A 20 6.25 -27.53 15.12
N LEU A 21 6.72 -27.24 13.91
CA LEU A 21 5.88 -27.15 12.72
C LEU A 21 5.25 -28.52 12.37
N ALA A 22 6.03 -29.60 12.42
CA ALA A 22 5.52 -30.94 12.14
C ALA A 22 4.41 -31.37 13.11
N ALA A 23 4.62 -31.20 14.42
CA ALA A 23 3.62 -31.52 15.43
C ALA A 23 2.35 -30.68 15.26
N LEU A 24 2.52 -29.39 14.98
CA LEU A 24 1.39 -28.48 14.79
C LEU A 24 0.54 -28.87 13.57
N LEU A 25 1.15 -29.20 12.43
CA LEU A 25 0.41 -29.66 11.25
C LEU A 25 -0.47 -30.89 11.54
N GLU A 26 0.05 -31.83 12.33
CA GLU A 26 -0.68 -33.03 12.73
C GLU A 26 -1.85 -32.71 13.69
N ASP A 27 -1.61 -31.86 14.70
CA ASP A 27 -2.59 -31.48 15.73
C ASP A 27 -3.83 -30.77 15.17
N VAL A 28 -3.67 -29.96 14.11
CA VAL A 28 -4.74 -29.17 13.48
C VAL A 28 -5.13 -29.66 12.09
N HIS A 29 -4.60 -30.81 11.68
CA HIS A 29 -4.88 -31.44 10.38
C HIS A 29 -4.64 -30.52 9.16
N ALA A 30 -3.66 -29.62 9.26
CA ALA A 30 -3.21 -28.80 8.14
C ALA A 30 -2.28 -29.61 7.22
N HIS A 31 -2.32 -29.37 5.90
CA HIS A 31 -1.50 -30.15 4.95
C HIS A 31 -0.12 -29.53 4.69
N SER A 32 0.05 -28.23 4.93
CA SER A 32 1.34 -27.55 4.78
C SER A 32 1.43 -26.25 5.59
N GLY A 33 2.65 -25.80 5.83
CA GLY A 33 2.91 -24.56 6.56
C GLY A 33 4.38 -24.16 6.55
N ALA A 34 4.69 -22.98 7.08
CA ALA A 34 6.05 -22.51 7.25
C ALA A 34 6.19 -21.60 8.48
N VAL A 35 7.41 -21.52 9.01
CA VAL A 35 7.78 -20.58 10.07
C VAL A 35 8.73 -19.53 9.50
N TYR A 36 8.40 -18.27 9.75
CA TYR A 36 9.22 -17.10 9.46
C TYR A 36 9.85 -16.57 10.74
N LEU A 37 11.12 -16.19 10.67
CA LEU A 37 11.82 -15.47 11.73
C LEU A 37 11.97 -14.00 11.34
N LEU A 38 11.78 -13.10 12.30
CA LEU A 38 12.06 -11.69 12.14
C LEU A 38 13.56 -11.44 12.26
N ARG A 39 14.17 -10.82 11.24
CA ARG A 39 15.61 -10.52 11.27
C ARG A 39 15.94 -9.46 12.33
N PRO A 40 17.03 -9.63 13.10
CA PRO A 40 17.49 -8.60 14.02
C PRO A 40 17.84 -7.30 13.29
N GLY A 41 17.20 -6.19 13.67
CA GLY A 41 17.50 -4.86 13.12
C GLY A 41 16.91 -4.56 11.73
N GLU A 42 16.21 -5.52 11.11
CA GLU A 42 15.54 -5.36 9.83
C GLU A 42 14.05 -5.68 9.97
N PRO A 43 13.12 -4.87 9.42
CA PRO A 43 11.69 -5.16 9.46
C PRO A 43 11.32 -6.21 8.39
N VAL A 44 12.02 -7.35 8.39
CA VAL A 44 11.91 -8.40 7.36
C VAL A 44 11.74 -9.76 8.03
N LEU A 45 10.66 -10.45 7.65
CA LEU A 45 10.41 -11.85 7.94
C LEU A 45 11.11 -12.72 6.90
N GLU A 46 11.88 -13.70 7.34
CA GLU A 46 12.55 -14.68 6.48
C GLU A 46 12.11 -16.09 6.83
N MET A 47 11.77 -16.87 5.81
CA MET A 47 11.31 -18.25 5.96
C MET A 47 12.44 -19.15 6.47
N ALA A 48 12.30 -19.63 7.69
CA ALA A 48 13.31 -20.47 8.34
C ALA A 48 13.10 -21.97 8.10
N VAL A 49 11.84 -22.41 8.01
CA VAL A 49 11.49 -23.82 7.72
C VAL A 49 10.12 -23.92 7.05
N MET A 50 9.95 -24.87 6.13
CA MET A 50 8.68 -25.23 5.51
C MET A 50 8.37 -26.72 5.67
N ALA A 51 7.08 -27.06 5.60
CA ALA A 51 6.58 -28.43 5.67
C ALA A 51 5.36 -28.63 4.75
N GLY A 52 5.21 -29.84 4.22
CA GLY A 52 4.01 -30.27 3.46
C GLY A 52 3.95 -29.83 2.00
N MET A 53 4.82 -28.92 1.54
CA MET A 53 4.96 -28.55 0.13
C MET A 53 6.41 -28.17 -0.20
N PRO A 54 6.83 -28.18 -1.49
CA PRO A 54 8.15 -27.71 -1.86
C PRO A 54 8.30 -26.21 -1.61
N ARG A 55 9.43 -25.82 -1.00
CA ARG A 55 9.82 -24.43 -0.78
C ARG A 55 9.75 -23.56 -2.04
N ALA A 56 10.00 -24.14 -3.21
CA ALA A 56 9.91 -23.45 -4.50
C ALA A 56 8.53 -22.82 -4.78
N PHE A 57 7.44 -23.34 -4.19
CA PHE A 57 6.10 -22.77 -4.33
C PHE A 57 5.93 -21.45 -3.59
N ALA A 58 6.70 -21.26 -2.52
CA ALA A 58 6.70 -20.06 -1.72
C ALA A 58 7.94 -19.19 -1.93
N ALA A 59 8.73 -19.46 -2.99
CA ALA A 59 9.89 -18.65 -3.36
C ALA A 59 9.58 -17.14 -3.48
N PRO A 60 8.44 -16.69 -4.03
CA PRO A 60 8.10 -15.26 -4.07
C PRO A 60 7.95 -14.62 -2.68
N TRP A 61 7.68 -15.41 -1.65
CA TRP A 61 7.48 -14.97 -0.27
C TRP A 61 8.51 -15.57 0.68
N GLU A 62 9.68 -15.97 0.19
CA GLU A 62 10.75 -16.47 1.06
C GLU A 62 11.27 -15.38 2.01
N ARG A 63 11.26 -14.13 1.54
CA ARG A 63 11.56 -12.93 2.32
C ARG A 63 10.44 -11.91 2.16
N VAL A 64 9.94 -11.39 3.28
CA VAL A 64 8.74 -10.54 3.32
C VAL A 64 8.99 -9.35 4.24
N GLY A 65 8.77 -8.13 3.75
CA GLY A 65 8.77 -6.94 4.61
C GLY A 65 7.58 -6.91 5.57
N LEU A 66 7.76 -6.46 6.81
CA LEU A 66 6.69 -6.36 7.81
C LEU A 66 5.55 -5.39 7.40
N SER A 67 5.82 -4.48 6.47
CA SER A 67 4.81 -3.58 5.89
C SER A 67 4.02 -4.21 4.74
N ALA A 68 4.44 -5.36 4.22
CA ALA A 68 3.79 -6.00 3.08
C ALA A 68 2.37 -6.44 3.46
N PRO A 69 1.36 -6.20 2.62
CA PRO A 69 -0.02 -6.63 2.87
C PRO A 69 -0.17 -8.12 2.57
N ILE A 70 0.42 -8.96 3.42
CA ILE A 70 0.30 -10.42 3.36
C ILE A 70 0.02 -11.02 4.75
N PRO A 71 -0.66 -12.18 4.85
CA PRO A 71 -1.16 -12.70 6.11
C PRO A 71 -0.11 -12.84 7.22
N VAL A 72 1.10 -13.32 6.90
CA VAL A 72 2.17 -13.51 7.89
C VAL A 72 2.75 -12.19 8.40
N ALA A 73 2.81 -11.16 7.56
CA ALA A 73 3.26 -9.83 7.95
C ALA A 73 2.21 -9.13 8.81
N ASP A 74 0.93 -9.21 8.43
CA ASP A 74 -0.19 -8.72 9.24
C ASP A 74 -0.25 -9.40 10.61
N ALA A 75 -0.10 -10.73 10.65
CA ALA A 75 -0.11 -11.47 11.91
C ALA A 75 1.01 -11.01 12.85
N ALA A 76 2.23 -10.83 12.33
CA ALA A 76 3.37 -10.32 13.10
C ALA A 76 3.18 -8.87 13.57
N ARG A 77 2.73 -8.00 12.66
CA ARG A 77 2.57 -6.55 12.89
C ARG A 77 1.45 -6.24 13.87
N GLU A 78 0.31 -6.90 13.69
CA GLU A 78 -0.89 -6.68 14.50
C GLU A 78 -0.97 -7.60 15.72
N ARG A 79 -0.02 -8.54 15.85
CA ARG A 79 0.07 -9.50 16.96
C ARG A 79 -1.23 -10.28 17.19
N ARG A 80 -1.89 -10.67 16.10
CA ARG A 80 -3.14 -11.45 16.14
C ARG A 80 -3.16 -12.55 15.09
N LEU A 81 -3.99 -13.56 15.33
CA LEU A 81 -4.29 -14.58 14.34
C LEU A 81 -5.04 -13.96 13.16
N VAL A 82 -4.56 -14.24 11.95
CA VAL A 82 -5.17 -13.89 10.68
C VAL A 82 -5.70 -15.18 10.04
N TRP A 83 -7.01 -15.26 9.86
CA TRP A 83 -7.66 -16.33 9.11
C TRP A 83 -8.15 -15.80 7.76
N VAL A 84 -8.04 -16.62 6.72
CA VAL A 84 -8.57 -16.40 5.38
C VAL A 84 -9.23 -17.69 4.93
N GLY A 85 -10.56 -17.71 4.88
CA GLY A 85 -11.35 -18.94 4.77
C GLY A 85 -11.49 -19.50 3.36
N GLY A 86 -11.02 -18.80 2.33
CA GLY A 86 -11.10 -19.29 0.95
C GLY A 86 -10.67 -18.26 -0.09
N GLU A 87 -10.80 -18.65 -1.37
CA GLU A 87 -10.27 -17.90 -2.53
C GLU A 87 -10.86 -16.49 -2.65
N GLU A 88 -12.17 -16.32 -2.47
CA GLU A 88 -12.80 -14.99 -2.56
C GLU A 88 -12.28 -14.02 -1.49
N GLU A 89 -12.09 -14.52 -0.26
CA GLU A 89 -11.54 -13.71 0.82
C GLU A 89 -10.06 -13.43 0.60
N MET A 90 -9.30 -14.41 0.10
CA MET A 90 -7.91 -14.24 -0.29
C MET A 90 -7.77 -13.18 -1.39
N ALA A 91 -8.61 -13.22 -2.43
CA ALA A 91 -8.62 -12.22 -3.50
C ALA A 91 -8.96 -10.82 -3.00
N ARG A 92 -9.90 -10.71 -2.05
CA ARG A 92 -10.34 -9.42 -1.49
C ARG A 92 -9.31 -8.79 -0.55
N ARG A 93 -8.74 -9.57 0.38
CA ARG A 93 -7.84 -9.06 1.42
C ARG A 93 -6.37 -9.12 1.03
N TYR A 94 -5.99 -10.10 0.22
CA TYR A 94 -4.61 -10.41 -0.16
C TYR A 94 -4.50 -10.72 -1.66
N PRO A 95 -4.90 -9.78 -2.55
CA PRO A 95 -5.00 -10.01 -4.00
C PRO A 95 -3.70 -10.55 -4.62
N ARG A 96 -2.55 -10.16 -4.06
CA ARG A 96 -1.23 -10.61 -4.51
C ARG A 96 -1.02 -12.12 -4.35
N ILE A 97 -1.56 -12.74 -3.30
CA ILE A 97 -1.47 -14.19 -3.11
C ILE A 97 -2.41 -14.90 -4.09
N SER A 98 -3.63 -14.39 -4.25
CA SER A 98 -4.63 -14.96 -5.16
C SER A 98 -4.17 -14.96 -6.62
N VAL A 99 -3.41 -13.96 -7.07
CA VAL A 99 -2.85 -13.93 -8.44
C VAL A 99 -1.80 -15.02 -8.67
N VAL A 100 -1.04 -15.38 -7.63
CA VAL A 100 0.10 -16.31 -7.75
C VAL A 100 -0.31 -17.75 -7.44
N LEU A 101 -1.26 -17.91 -6.53
CA LEU A 101 -1.87 -19.17 -6.13
C LEU A 101 -3.39 -19.07 -6.38
N PRO A 102 -3.84 -19.08 -7.65
CA PRO A 102 -5.25 -18.98 -8.02
C PRO A 102 -5.95 -20.33 -7.84
N TYR A 103 -5.81 -20.91 -6.66
CA TYR A 103 -6.34 -22.23 -6.32
C TYR A 103 -7.14 -22.13 -5.03
N PRO A 104 -8.16 -22.99 -4.84
CA PRO A 104 -8.98 -22.96 -3.64
C PRO A 104 -8.23 -23.58 -2.45
N PHE A 105 -7.81 -22.75 -1.50
CA PHE A 105 -7.24 -23.16 -0.22
C PHE A 105 -7.61 -22.15 0.88
N ALA A 106 -7.57 -22.59 2.13
CA ALA A 106 -7.71 -21.74 3.31
C ALA A 106 -6.35 -21.55 4.00
N LEU A 107 -6.16 -20.42 4.68
CA LEU A 107 -4.88 -20.06 5.30
C LEU A 107 -5.08 -19.43 6.68
N ALA A 108 -4.29 -19.89 7.65
CA ALA A 108 -4.14 -19.24 8.94
C ALA A 108 -2.70 -18.73 9.08
N ALA A 109 -2.52 -17.49 9.52
CA ALA A 109 -1.22 -16.93 9.89
C ALA A 109 -1.25 -16.41 11.33
N ALA A 110 -0.27 -16.78 12.14
CA ALA A 110 -0.22 -16.47 13.56
C ALA A 110 1.14 -15.89 13.97
N PRO A 111 1.19 -14.89 14.87
CA PRO A 111 2.44 -14.33 15.36
C PRO A 111 3.17 -15.33 16.27
N VAL A 112 4.48 -15.44 16.09
CA VAL A 112 5.36 -16.09 17.06
C VAL A 112 5.91 -14.99 17.96
N ALA A 113 5.18 -14.67 19.02
CA ALA A 113 5.45 -13.54 19.90
C ALA A 113 5.23 -13.88 21.38
N THR A 114 5.98 -13.22 22.25
CA THR A 114 5.67 -13.11 23.69
C THR A 114 5.16 -11.70 23.96
N ASP A 115 4.63 -11.42 25.16
CA ASP A 115 4.20 -10.07 25.56
C ASP A 115 5.25 -8.99 25.32
N ARG A 116 6.54 -9.36 25.33
CA ARG A 116 7.67 -8.44 25.21
C ARG A 116 8.13 -8.19 23.78
N ALA A 117 8.08 -9.21 22.91
CA ALA A 117 8.68 -9.12 21.58
C ALA A 117 8.02 -10.07 20.57
N VAL A 118 8.10 -9.69 19.29
CA VAL A 118 7.73 -10.53 18.16
C VAL A 118 9.01 -11.15 17.61
N TYR A 119 9.06 -12.47 17.53
CA TYR A 119 10.21 -13.23 17.01
C TYR A 119 10.00 -13.66 15.56
N GLY A 120 8.75 -13.62 15.08
CA GLY A 120 8.38 -14.03 13.74
C GLY A 120 6.89 -14.27 13.59
N ALA A 121 6.52 -15.07 12.58
CA ALA A 121 5.17 -15.53 12.33
C ALA A 121 5.19 -16.91 11.69
N LEU A 122 4.10 -17.64 11.74
CA LEU A 122 3.94 -18.88 10.98
C LEU A 122 2.65 -18.84 10.17
N PHE A 123 2.59 -19.62 9.10
CA PHE A 123 1.33 -19.90 8.41
C PHE A 123 1.08 -21.39 8.29
N LEU A 124 -0.19 -21.75 8.23
CA LEU A 124 -0.72 -23.07 7.93
C LEU A 124 -1.75 -22.98 6.81
N THR A 125 -1.91 -24.06 6.05
CA THR A 125 -2.83 -24.14 4.90
C THR A 125 -3.69 -25.41 4.96
N TRP A 126 -4.94 -25.24 4.53
CA TRP A 126 -5.95 -26.30 4.44
C TRP A 126 -6.60 -26.32 3.04
N PRO A 127 -7.24 -27.43 2.65
CA PRO A 127 -7.95 -27.53 1.37
C PRO A 127 -9.07 -26.47 1.29
N GLY A 128 -9.45 -26.05 0.08
CA GLY A 128 -10.54 -25.08 -0.10
C GLY A 128 -11.91 -25.55 0.44
N ALA A 129 -12.08 -26.86 0.63
CA ALA A 129 -13.26 -27.45 1.27
C ALA A 129 -13.26 -27.36 2.81
N HIS A 130 -12.22 -26.77 3.42
CA HIS A 130 -12.19 -26.51 4.85
C HIS A 130 -13.38 -25.62 5.26
N PRO A 131 -13.96 -25.81 6.45
CA PRO A 131 -14.97 -24.90 6.97
C PRO A 131 -14.54 -23.42 6.88
N PRO A 132 -15.48 -22.49 6.63
CA PRO A 132 -15.17 -21.08 6.41
C PRO A 132 -14.57 -20.39 7.64
N GLU A 133 -14.63 -21.02 8.81
CA GLU A 133 -14.05 -20.54 10.07
C GLU A 133 -13.21 -21.65 10.71
N LEU A 134 -12.13 -21.28 11.40
CA LEU A 134 -11.38 -22.18 12.28
C LEU A 134 -12.24 -22.58 13.48
N SER A 135 -12.24 -23.86 13.82
CA SER A 135 -12.83 -24.31 15.09
C SER A 135 -12.08 -23.73 16.29
N ASP A 136 -12.77 -23.60 17.43
CA ASP A 136 -12.15 -23.15 18.68
C ASP A 136 -10.94 -24.00 19.05
N ARG A 137 -11.04 -25.32 18.85
CA ARG A 137 -9.95 -26.26 19.08
C ARG A 137 -8.73 -25.95 18.21
N GLU A 138 -8.90 -25.72 16.90
CA GLU A 138 -7.77 -25.40 16.01
C GLU A 138 -7.12 -24.07 16.38
N ARG A 139 -7.95 -23.06 16.69
CA ARG A 139 -7.49 -21.75 17.15
C ARG A 139 -6.66 -21.86 18.43
N GLU A 140 -7.15 -22.58 19.43
CA GLU A 140 -6.46 -22.77 20.71
C GLU A 140 -5.12 -23.50 20.53
N HIS A 141 -5.08 -24.59 19.75
CA HIS A 141 -3.84 -25.32 19.50
C HIS A 141 -2.82 -24.48 18.73
N LEU A 142 -3.27 -23.73 17.72
CA LEU A 142 -2.42 -22.84 16.92
C LEU A 142 -1.79 -21.73 17.76
N VAL A 143 -2.60 -21.02 18.55
CA VAL A 143 -2.12 -19.95 19.44
C VAL A 143 -1.16 -20.52 20.48
N ALA A 144 -1.54 -21.59 21.17
CA ALA A 144 -0.70 -22.19 22.20
C ALA A 144 0.62 -22.74 21.63
N ALA A 145 0.63 -23.26 20.40
CA ALA A 145 1.87 -23.68 19.73
C ALA A 145 2.78 -22.50 19.40
N CYS A 146 2.23 -21.39 18.91
CA CYS A 146 2.97 -20.16 18.63
C CYS A 146 3.61 -19.56 19.89
N GLU A 147 2.86 -19.51 20.99
CA GLU A 147 3.36 -19.05 22.29
C GLU A 147 4.49 -19.93 22.81
N ARG A 148 4.33 -21.26 22.76
CA ARG A 148 5.41 -22.20 23.14
C ARG A 148 6.65 -22.04 22.28
N LEU A 149 6.48 -21.79 20.98
CA LEU A 149 7.59 -21.54 20.06
C LEU A 149 8.30 -20.21 20.38
N ALA A 150 7.53 -19.15 20.65
CA ALA A 150 8.06 -17.85 21.02
C ALA A 150 8.88 -17.90 22.33
N LEU A 151 8.40 -18.62 23.35
CA LEU A 151 9.13 -18.82 24.61
C LEU A 151 10.46 -19.57 24.40
N ARG A 152 10.50 -20.53 23.46
CA ARG A 152 11.73 -21.24 23.10
C ARG A 152 12.72 -20.33 22.38
N LEU A 153 12.25 -19.50 21.44
CA LEU A 153 13.08 -18.53 20.73
C LEU A 153 13.61 -17.44 21.67
N GLU A 154 12.78 -16.94 22.59
CA GLU A 154 13.20 -16.00 23.63
C GLU A 154 14.31 -16.59 24.49
N ARG A 155 14.17 -17.84 24.92
CA ARG A 155 15.19 -18.53 25.72
C ARG A 155 16.49 -18.71 24.93
N ALA A 156 16.40 -19.13 23.68
CA ALA A 156 17.56 -19.33 22.81
C ALA A 156 18.32 -18.01 22.56
N ALA A 157 17.60 -16.90 22.38
CA ALA A 157 18.19 -15.57 22.25
C ALA A 157 18.90 -15.11 23.53
N ARG A 158 18.39 -15.43 24.73
CA ARG A 158 19.05 -15.12 26.01
C ARG A 158 20.29 -15.96 26.27
N GLU A 159 20.31 -17.19 25.76
CA GLU A 159 21.42 -18.15 25.90
C GLU A 159 22.48 -17.98 24.78
N ASP A 160 22.38 -16.91 23.98
CA ASP A 160 23.27 -16.57 22.84
C ASP A 160 23.39 -17.68 21.79
N TRP A 161 22.30 -18.44 21.61
CA TRP A 161 22.16 -19.48 20.60
C TRP A 161 21.04 -19.12 19.62
N PRO A 162 21.30 -18.29 18.60
CA PRO A 162 20.26 -17.90 17.65
C PRO A 162 19.80 -19.12 16.84
N VAL A 163 18.49 -19.37 16.85
CA VAL A 163 17.86 -20.37 15.98
C VAL A 163 17.77 -19.75 14.58
N GLY A 164 18.41 -20.40 13.60
CA GLY A 164 18.45 -19.96 12.22
C GLY A 164 17.58 -20.80 11.30
N HIS A 165 17.97 -20.85 10.03
CA HIS A 165 17.36 -21.73 9.03
C HIS A 165 17.53 -23.21 9.42
N GLU A 166 16.45 -23.98 9.32
CA GLU A 166 16.44 -25.43 9.57
C GLU A 166 16.03 -26.17 8.28
N PRO A 167 16.46 -27.44 8.10
CA PRO A 167 15.98 -28.25 6.99
C PRO A 167 14.45 -28.38 6.99
N ASP A 168 13.86 -28.27 5.81
CA ASP A 168 12.41 -28.47 5.60
C ASP A 168 11.98 -29.86 6.09
N VAL A 169 10.78 -29.94 6.65
CA VAL A 169 10.25 -31.17 7.24
C VAL A 169 9.93 -32.16 6.11
N PRO A 170 10.57 -33.34 6.07
CA PRO A 170 10.20 -34.36 5.11
C PRO A 170 8.79 -34.89 5.43
N ALA A 171 8.02 -35.28 4.40
CA ALA A 171 6.73 -35.92 4.61
C ALA A 171 6.89 -37.16 5.50
N ALA A 172 6.09 -37.26 6.56
CA ALA A 172 6.08 -38.44 7.40
C ALA A 172 5.61 -39.66 6.59
N PRO A 173 6.29 -40.82 6.67
CA PRO A 173 5.79 -42.02 6.03
C PRO A 173 4.43 -42.39 6.63
N VAL A 174 3.48 -42.78 5.78
CA VAL A 174 2.14 -43.17 6.21
C VAL A 174 2.24 -44.29 7.25
N SER A 175 1.79 -44.02 8.46
CA SER A 175 1.66 -45.03 9.52
C SER A 175 0.63 -46.08 9.09
N GLY A 176 1.01 -47.36 9.10
CA GLY A 176 0.12 -48.48 8.79
C GLY A 176 0.43 -49.27 7.51
N VAL A 177 1.51 -48.96 6.80
CA VAL A 177 1.98 -49.82 5.70
C VAL A 177 2.47 -51.14 6.29
N ALA A 178 1.71 -52.22 6.08
CA ALA A 178 2.17 -53.58 6.33
C ALA A 178 3.59 -53.74 5.78
N GLY A 179 4.52 -54.33 6.53
CA GLY A 179 5.98 -54.32 6.25
C GLY A 179 6.39 -54.72 4.82
N THR A 180 7.68 -54.79 4.51
CA THR A 180 8.21 -55.02 3.13
C THR A 180 7.42 -56.01 2.24
N LEU A 181 6.90 -57.11 2.80
CA LEU A 181 6.00 -58.05 2.12
C LEU A 181 4.67 -57.43 1.63
N GLY A 182 4.02 -56.60 2.43
CA GLY A 182 2.78 -55.88 2.09
C GLY A 182 2.99 -54.87 0.97
N SER A 183 4.11 -54.13 0.98
CA SER A 183 4.49 -53.22 -0.11
C SER A 183 4.72 -53.96 -1.43
N VAL A 184 5.32 -55.15 -1.39
CA VAL A 184 5.53 -56.00 -2.58
C VAL A 184 4.19 -56.52 -3.13
N GLU A 185 3.28 -56.98 -2.28
CA GLU A 185 1.96 -57.43 -2.74
C GLU A 185 1.11 -56.27 -3.29
N ALA A 186 1.17 -55.08 -2.69
CA ALA A 186 0.52 -53.88 -3.22
C ALA A 186 1.09 -53.50 -4.61
N ALA A 187 2.41 -53.56 -4.80
CA ALA A 187 3.04 -53.32 -6.10
C ALA A 187 2.60 -54.37 -7.14
N ARG A 188 2.51 -55.66 -6.77
CA ARG A 188 2.02 -56.74 -7.64
C ARG A 188 0.56 -56.53 -8.03
N MET A 189 -0.29 -56.13 -7.08
CA MET A 189 -1.69 -55.81 -7.32
C MET A 189 -1.81 -54.68 -8.35
N VAL A 190 -1.13 -53.55 -8.12
CA VAL A 190 -1.16 -52.36 -8.98
C VAL A 190 -0.59 -52.65 -10.38
N SER A 191 0.36 -53.58 -10.50
CA SER A 191 0.94 -53.99 -11.78
C SER A 191 -0.03 -54.81 -12.66
N ARG A 192 -1.09 -55.39 -12.08
CA ARG A 192 -2.13 -56.12 -12.85
C ARG A 192 -3.21 -55.22 -13.41
N LEU A 193 -3.25 -53.95 -13.02
CA LEU A 193 -4.29 -53.02 -13.46
C LEU A 193 -4.04 -52.56 -14.91
N PRO A 194 -5.09 -52.45 -15.74
CA PRO A 194 -4.96 -52.15 -17.17
C PRO A 194 -4.76 -50.64 -17.47
N TYR A 195 -4.50 -49.82 -16.45
CA TYR A 195 -4.30 -48.38 -16.56
C TYR A 195 -2.94 -48.01 -15.97
N GLY A 196 -2.34 -46.95 -16.50
CA GLY A 196 -1.08 -46.42 -15.97
C GLY A 196 -1.30 -45.85 -14.57
N LEU A 197 -0.47 -46.27 -13.63
CA LEU A 197 -0.44 -45.74 -12.27
C LEU A 197 0.97 -45.29 -11.94
N MET A 198 1.08 -44.07 -11.42
CA MET A 198 2.33 -43.40 -11.10
C MET A 198 2.18 -42.66 -9.78
N SER A 199 3.22 -42.65 -8.95
CA SER A 199 3.28 -41.85 -7.71
C SER A 199 4.26 -40.71 -7.90
N LEU A 200 3.89 -39.50 -7.49
CA LEU A 200 4.76 -38.34 -7.40
C LEU A 200 4.97 -38.00 -5.92
N ASP A 201 6.21 -37.75 -5.51
CA ASP A 201 6.47 -37.15 -4.20
C ASP A 201 6.05 -35.67 -4.17
N LEU A 202 6.16 -35.01 -3.01
CA LEU A 202 5.83 -33.59 -2.88
C LEU A 202 6.66 -32.69 -3.81
N HIS A 203 7.86 -33.12 -4.23
CA HIS A 203 8.72 -32.39 -5.16
C HIS A 203 8.41 -32.72 -6.64
N GLY A 204 7.38 -33.54 -6.90
CA GLY A 204 6.95 -33.93 -8.23
C GLY A 204 7.79 -35.05 -8.83
N ARG A 205 8.68 -35.69 -8.07
CA ARG A 205 9.52 -36.78 -8.57
C ARG A 205 8.76 -38.09 -8.57
N ILE A 206 8.97 -38.89 -9.60
CA ILE A 206 8.29 -40.17 -9.78
C ILE A 206 8.88 -41.19 -8.79
N GLY A 207 8.12 -41.55 -7.77
CA GLY A 207 8.49 -42.58 -6.79
C GLY A 207 8.12 -44.00 -7.21
N PHE A 208 7.10 -44.14 -8.04
CA PHE A 208 6.61 -45.42 -8.54
C PHE A 208 5.94 -45.23 -9.91
N ALA A 209 6.09 -46.21 -10.81
CA ALA A 209 5.33 -46.31 -12.04
C ALA A 209 5.09 -47.79 -12.40
N ASN A 210 3.85 -48.18 -12.68
CA ASN A 210 3.55 -49.55 -13.12
C ASN A 210 3.86 -49.75 -14.62
N ALA A 211 3.84 -51.01 -15.08
CA ALA A 211 4.16 -51.35 -16.46
C ALA A 211 3.25 -50.64 -17.48
N ALA A 212 1.96 -50.51 -17.18
CA ALA A 212 1.02 -49.79 -18.03
C ALA A 212 1.35 -48.29 -18.14
N ALA A 213 1.84 -47.65 -17.07
CA ALA A 213 2.28 -46.25 -17.12
C ALA A 213 3.52 -46.08 -18.00
N ALA A 214 4.50 -47.00 -17.85
CA ALA A 214 5.70 -47.02 -18.69
C ALA A 214 5.35 -47.19 -20.18
N GLU A 215 4.44 -48.10 -20.50
CA GLU A 215 3.94 -48.31 -21.87
C GLU A 215 3.24 -47.06 -22.42
N LEU A 216 2.28 -46.50 -21.66
CA LEU A 216 1.51 -45.33 -22.08
C LEU A 216 2.40 -44.09 -22.25
N LEU A 217 3.41 -43.90 -21.40
CA LEU A 217 4.35 -42.78 -21.51
C LEU A 217 5.41 -43.00 -22.59
N GLY A 218 5.60 -44.25 -23.04
CA GLY A 218 6.61 -44.63 -24.02
C GLY A 218 8.04 -44.61 -23.48
N ARG A 219 8.21 -44.84 -22.17
CA ARG A 219 9.50 -44.81 -21.47
C ARG A 219 9.59 -45.97 -20.47
N PRO A 220 10.72 -46.69 -20.37
CA PRO A 220 10.90 -47.72 -19.36
C PRO A 220 10.73 -47.15 -17.94
N ALA A 221 10.12 -47.90 -17.03
CA ALA A 221 9.89 -47.43 -15.65
C ALA A 221 11.19 -46.98 -14.95
N GLY A 222 12.32 -47.65 -15.21
CA GLY A 222 13.63 -47.28 -14.65
C GLY A 222 14.15 -45.91 -15.08
N GLU A 223 13.75 -45.40 -16.25
CA GLU A 223 14.09 -44.03 -16.71
C GLU A 223 13.17 -42.96 -16.11
N LEU A 224 12.00 -43.37 -15.60
CA LEU A 224 11.04 -42.46 -14.98
C LEU A 224 11.35 -42.21 -13.51
N LEU A 225 11.75 -43.25 -12.77
CA LEU A 225 11.93 -43.18 -11.32
C LEU A 225 12.97 -42.11 -10.90
N GLY A 226 12.63 -41.31 -9.89
CA GLY A 226 13.46 -40.23 -9.35
C GLY A 226 13.49 -38.94 -10.19
N THR A 227 12.88 -38.95 -11.37
CA THR A 227 12.82 -37.79 -12.29
C THR A 227 11.48 -37.05 -12.17
N LEU A 228 11.44 -35.81 -12.66
CA LEU A 228 10.18 -35.09 -12.87
C LEU A 228 9.52 -35.58 -14.17
N PRO A 229 8.18 -35.73 -14.24
CA PRO A 229 7.48 -36.18 -15.44
C PRO A 229 7.86 -35.40 -16.69
N TRP A 230 7.92 -34.07 -16.62
CA TRP A 230 8.29 -33.20 -17.74
C TRP A 230 9.78 -33.26 -18.13
N VAL A 231 10.63 -33.84 -17.30
CA VAL A 231 12.06 -34.06 -17.61
C VAL A 231 12.26 -35.38 -18.35
N SER A 232 11.70 -36.48 -17.85
CA SER A 232 11.82 -37.81 -18.48
C SER A 232 10.86 -38.01 -19.66
N VAL A 233 9.79 -37.22 -19.72
CA VAL A 233 8.77 -37.23 -20.77
C VAL A 233 8.68 -35.83 -21.39
N PRO A 234 9.51 -35.49 -22.40
CA PRO A 234 9.65 -34.12 -22.90
C PRO A 234 8.36 -33.50 -23.45
N TRP A 235 7.42 -34.30 -23.93
CA TRP A 235 6.12 -33.81 -24.43
C TRP A 235 5.13 -33.44 -23.31
N LEU A 236 5.47 -33.74 -22.05
CA LEU A 236 4.80 -33.20 -20.86
C LEU A 236 5.43 -31.89 -20.35
N ASN A 237 6.46 -31.37 -21.02
CA ASN A 237 7.11 -30.09 -20.66
C ASN A 237 6.29 -28.88 -21.16
N ASP A 238 5.01 -28.84 -20.79
CA ASP A 238 4.11 -27.71 -20.99
C ASP A 238 3.74 -27.13 -19.61
N PRO A 239 3.90 -25.81 -19.38
CA PRO A 239 3.59 -25.18 -18.11
C PRO A 239 2.14 -25.41 -17.64
N GLY A 240 1.20 -25.61 -18.56
CA GLY A 240 -0.20 -25.89 -18.25
C GLY A 240 -0.40 -27.25 -17.56
N TYR A 241 0.50 -28.22 -17.75
CA TYR A 241 0.42 -29.50 -17.02
C TYR A 241 1.04 -29.39 -15.63
N GLU A 242 2.12 -28.61 -15.49
CA GLU A 242 2.71 -28.31 -14.19
C GLU A 242 1.72 -27.54 -13.30
N ASP A 243 0.99 -26.57 -13.87
CA ASP A 243 -0.08 -25.84 -13.18
C ASP A 243 -1.14 -26.78 -12.57
N ARG A 244 -1.53 -27.84 -13.28
CA ARG A 244 -2.50 -28.83 -12.79
C ARG A 244 -1.97 -29.68 -11.63
N TYR A 245 -0.67 -29.92 -11.63
CA TYR A 245 0.03 -30.54 -10.50
C TYR A 245 0.04 -29.60 -9.29
N ARG A 246 0.35 -28.30 -9.50
CA ARG A 246 0.31 -27.29 -8.43
C ARG A 246 -1.08 -27.14 -7.84
N ALA A 247 -2.09 -27.03 -8.71
CA ALA A 247 -3.49 -26.96 -8.31
C ALA A 247 -3.88 -28.12 -7.39
N ALA A 248 -3.53 -29.37 -7.76
CA ALA A 248 -3.83 -30.54 -6.93
C ALA A 248 -3.15 -30.50 -5.56
N LEU A 249 -1.90 -30.05 -5.47
CA LEU A 249 -1.19 -29.97 -4.20
C LEU A 249 -1.73 -28.88 -3.28
N LEU A 250 -2.07 -27.71 -3.84
CA LEU A 250 -2.57 -26.58 -3.05
C LEU A 250 -4.02 -26.77 -2.64
N SER A 251 -4.89 -27.20 -3.55
CA SER A 251 -6.30 -27.39 -3.22
C SER A 251 -6.58 -28.70 -2.48
N GLN A 252 -5.66 -29.66 -2.56
CA GLN A 252 -5.89 -31.06 -2.16
C GLN A 252 -7.14 -31.67 -2.82
N GLU A 253 -7.52 -31.18 -4.00
CA GLU A 253 -8.61 -31.72 -4.82
C GLU A 253 -8.09 -32.52 -6.02
N VAL A 254 -8.95 -33.44 -6.49
CA VAL A 254 -8.64 -34.25 -7.67
C VAL A 254 -8.64 -33.37 -8.92
N THR A 255 -7.48 -33.19 -9.55
CA THR A 255 -7.36 -32.47 -10.83
C THR A 255 -7.17 -33.45 -11.99
N SER A 256 -7.38 -32.96 -13.21
CA SER A 256 -7.06 -33.75 -14.40
C SER A 256 -6.70 -32.88 -15.60
N PHE A 257 -5.95 -33.47 -16.52
CA PHE A 257 -5.64 -32.87 -17.82
C PHE A 257 -5.52 -33.94 -18.90
N VAL A 258 -5.51 -33.50 -20.15
CA VAL A 258 -5.22 -34.34 -21.32
C VAL A 258 -3.96 -33.85 -22.01
N ALA A 259 -3.11 -34.77 -22.43
CA ALA A 259 -1.88 -34.46 -23.16
C ALA A 259 -1.75 -35.37 -24.38
N LEU A 260 -1.19 -34.81 -25.46
CA LEU A 260 -0.93 -35.53 -26.70
C LEU A 260 0.46 -36.17 -26.65
N ARG A 261 0.51 -37.49 -26.64
CA ARG A 261 1.73 -38.26 -26.85
C ARG A 261 2.02 -38.37 -28.36
N PRO A 262 3.18 -37.91 -28.85
CA PRO A 262 3.54 -38.08 -30.25
C PRO A 262 3.85 -39.55 -30.62
N PRO A 263 3.46 -40.02 -31.82
CA PRO A 263 2.59 -39.36 -32.80
C PRO A 263 1.10 -39.75 -32.60
N GLY A 264 0.29 -38.84 -32.03
CA GLY A 264 -1.17 -38.88 -32.18
C GLY A 264 -2.00 -39.56 -31.09
N GLU A 265 -1.42 -39.98 -29.97
CA GLU A 265 -2.16 -40.67 -28.90
C GLU A 265 -2.54 -39.72 -27.76
N TRP A 266 -3.83 -39.52 -27.52
CA TRP A 266 -4.29 -38.69 -26.40
C TRP A 266 -4.34 -39.50 -25.10
N LEU A 267 -3.72 -38.95 -24.06
CA LEU A 267 -3.71 -39.53 -22.72
C LEU A 267 -4.40 -38.59 -21.74
N SER A 268 -5.22 -39.15 -20.86
CA SER A 268 -5.80 -38.46 -19.71
C SER A 268 -4.99 -38.78 -18.46
N PHE A 269 -4.62 -37.71 -17.75
CA PHE A 269 -3.95 -37.74 -16.46
C PHE A 269 -4.94 -37.26 -15.41
N ARG A 270 -5.17 -38.08 -14.38
CA ARG A 270 -5.96 -37.70 -13.20
C ARG A 270 -5.10 -37.81 -11.96
N LEU A 271 -5.00 -36.71 -11.21
CA LEU A 271 -4.10 -36.54 -10.08
C LEU A 271 -4.92 -36.57 -8.80
N TYR A 272 -4.50 -37.40 -7.86
CA TYR A 272 -5.14 -37.61 -6.56
C TYR A 272 -4.15 -37.19 -5.48
N PRO A 273 -4.30 -35.98 -4.90
CA PRO A 273 -3.35 -35.45 -3.94
C PRO A 273 -3.49 -36.06 -2.56
N SER A 274 -2.42 -35.92 -1.78
CA SER A 274 -2.32 -36.24 -0.36
C SER A 274 -1.23 -35.38 0.28
N THR A 275 -1.11 -35.43 1.61
CA THR A 275 -0.04 -34.75 2.36
C THR A 275 1.36 -35.32 2.12
N THR A 276 1.47 -36.49 1.46
CA THR A 276 2.75 -37.15 1.17
C THR A 276 3.15 -37.10 -0.31
N GLY A 277 2.29 -36.59 -1.18
CA GLY A 277 2.49 -36.61 -2.63
C GLY A 277 1.20 -36.86 -3.40
N LEU A 278 1.30 -37.24 -4.68
CA LEU A 278 0.15 -37.47 -5.55
C LEU A 278 0.19 -38.87 -6.16
N SER A 279 -0.99 -39.48 -6.25
CA SER A 279 -1.21 -40.63 -7.13
C SER A 279 -1.75 -40.15 -8.47
N VAL A 280 -1.20 -40.65 -9.57
CA VAL A 280 -1.57 -40.26 -10.93
C VAL A 280 -2.07 -41.48 -11.68
N ARG A 281 -3.29 -41.38 -12.22
CA ARG A 281 -3.88 -42.37 -13.13
C ARG A 281 -3.77 -41.87 -14.57
N ILE A 282 -3.22 -42.70 -15.43
CA ILE A 282 -3.00 -42.45 -16.85
C ILE A 282 -3.84 -43.44 -17.66
N SER A 283 -4.67 -42.93 -18.56
CA SER A 283 -5.50 -43.76 -19.45
C SER A 283 -5.59 -43.14 -20.82
N ARG A 284 -5.80 -43.96 -21.86
CA ARG A 284 -6.07 -43.45 -23.22
C ARG A 284 -7.38 -42.66 -23.22
N ALA A 285 -7.34 -41.44 -23.73
CA ALA A 285 -8.51 -40.59 -23.90
C ALA A 285 -9.06 -40.76 -25.33
N ARG A 286 -10.39 -40.87 -25.49
CA ARG A 286 -11.02 -40.67 -26.79
C ARG A 286 -10.92 -39.18 -27.13
N ALA A 287 -10.56 -38.86 -28.38
CA ALA A 287 -10.53 -37.48 -28.88
C ALA A 287 -11.95 -36.88 -28.86
N VAL A 288 -12.37 -36.34 -27.72
CA VAL A 288 -13.49 -35.42 -27.61
C VAL A 288 -12.89 -34.03 -27.65
N ALA A 289 -12.72 -33.55 -28.88
CA ALA A 289 -12.28 -32.21 -29.16
C ALA A 289 -13.43 -31.24 -28.88
N GLU A 290 -13.47 -30.56 -27.71
CA GLU A 290 -14.21 -29.29 -27.60
C GLU A 290 -13.96 -28.33 -26.41
N MET A 291 -13.00 -28.53 -25.50
CA MET A 291 -12.84 -27.59 -24.34
C MET A 291 -11.51 -26.84 -24.18
N ALA A 292 -10.56 -26.91 -25.11
CA ALA A 292 -9.23 -26.30 -24.91
C ALA A 292 -8.73 -25.47 -26.11
N ARG A 293 -9.54 -24.55 -26.63
CA ARG A 293 -9.10 -23.60 -27.68
C ARG A 293 -8.73 -22.19 -27.18
N GLY A 294 -8.52 -22.01 -25.87
CA GLY A 294 -8.21 -20.68 -25.29
C GLY A 294 -6.76 -20.37 -24.92
N ALA A 295 -5.86 -21.35 -24.76
CA ALA A 295 -4.52 -21.08 -24.22
C ALA A 295 -3.48 -20.91 -25.34
N ALA A 296 -3.07 -19.67 -25.56
CA ALA A 296 -2.08 -19.25 -26.51
C ALA A 296 -0.72 -19.94 -26.33
N ARG A 297 -0.03 -20.16 -27.46
CA ARG A 297 1.37 -20.59 -27.58
C ARG A 297 2.29 -19.79 -26.62
N ALA A 298 2.95 -20.49 -25.70
CA ALA A 298 4.11 -19.97 -24.96
C ALA A 298 5.28 -20.95 -25.10
N GLY A 299 6.44 -20.45 -25.54
CA GLY A 299 7.69 -21.22 -25.63
C GLY A 299 8.28 -21.60 -24.27
N PRO A 300 9.32 -22.46 -24.25
CA PRO A 300 9.72 -23.22 -23.07
C PRO A 300 10.58 -22.42 -22.08
N GLY A 301 10.33 -22.59 -20.78
CA GLY A 301 11.23 -22.17 -19.69
C GLY A 301 10.53 -22.01 -18.31
N PRO A 302 11.07 -22.55 -17.19
CA PRO A 302 10.39 -22.61 -15.88
C PRO A 302 10.31 -21.31 -15.05
N SER A 303 10.67 -20.13 -15.58
CA SER A 303 10.79 -18.88 -14.79
C SER A 303 9.69 -17.83 -15.06
N ARG A 304 8.75 -18.12 -15.96
CA ARG A 304 7.86 -17.09 -16.53
C ARG A 304 6.69 -16.69 -15.62
N LEU A 305 6.17 -17.59 -14.78
CA LEU A 305 5.05 -17.29 -13.88
C LEU A 305 5.48 -16.47 -12.66
N VAL A 306 6.67 -16.72 -12.08
CA VAL A 306 7.24 -15.88 -11.00
C VAL A 306 7.53 -14.47 -11.54
N THR A 307 8.04 -14.38 -12.76
CA THR A 307 8.26 -13.13 -13.50
C THR A 307 6.96 -12.36 -13.73
N ILE A 308 5.89 -13.01 -14.21
CA ILE A 308 4.58 -12.39 -14.43
C ILE A 308 3.93 -11.99 -13.10
N SER A 309 4.08 -12.81 -12.06
CA SER A 309 3.59 -12.58 -10.69
C SER A 309 4.16 -11.32 -10.07
N GLN A 310 5.49 -11.14 -10.08
CA GLN A 310 6.15 -9.95 -9.52
C GLN A 310 5.72 -8.68 -10.27
N VAL A 311 5.58 -8.77 -11.59
CA VAL A 311 5.11 -7.66 -12.44
C VAL A 311 3.64 -7.32 -12.16
N LEU A 312 2.74 -8.30 -12.03
CA LEU A 312 1.33 -8.06 -11.74
C LEU A 312 1.08 -7.54 -10.32
N SER A 313 1.78 -8.10 -9.33
CA SER A 313 1.72 -7.63 -7.94
C SER A 313 2.19 -6.19 -7.82
N LEU A 314 3.29 -5.85 -8.47
CA LEU A 314 3.79 -4.47 -8.49
C LEU A 314 2.85 -3.54 -9.26
N ALA A 315 2.28 -3.97 -10.39
CA ALA A 315 1.32 -3.17 -11.15
C ALA A 315 0.08 -2.78 -10.33
N GLY A 316 -0.46 -3.72 -9.54
CA GLY A 316 -1.59 -3.44 -8.64
C GLY A 316 -1.21 -2.41 -7.57
N ALA A 317 -0.11 -2.63 -6.85
CA ALA A 317 0.35 -1.73 -5.80
C ALA A 317 0.68 -0.32 -6.34
N LEU A 318 1.38 -0.25 -7.47
CA LEU A 318 1.67 1.01 -8.15
C LEU A 318 0.42 1.73 -8.68
N THR A 319 -0.73 1.06 -8.80
CA THR A 319 -2.00 1.68 -9.19
C THR A 319 -2.61 2.50 -8.06
N GLU A 320 -2.39 2.09 -6.80
CA GLU A 320 -2.90 2.77 -5.60
C GLU A 320 -2.08 4.00 -5.21
N ALA A 321 -0.83 4.10 -5.67
CA ALA A 321 0.03 5.25 -5.38
C ALA A 321 -0.53 6.54 -6.03
N ALA A 322 -0.81 7.55 -5.18
CA ALA A 322 -1.37 8.83 -5.58
C ALA A 322 -0.27 9.87 -5.90
N GLY A 323 0.70 10.04 -5.00
CA GLY A 323 1.78 11.02 -5.13
C GLY A 323 3.16 10.43 -5.44
N VAL A 324 4.14 11.28 -5.78
CA VAL A 324 5.50 10.82 -6.13
C VAL A 324 6.19 10.15 -4.96
N ARG A 325 5.95 10.63 -3.74
CA ARG A 325 6.49 10.02 -2.51
C ARG A 325 5.97 8.60 -2.32
N ASP A 326 4.69 8.36 -2.59
CA ASP A 326 4.07 7.04 -2.45
C ASP A 326 4.69 6.06 -3.45
N VAL A 327 4.89 6.49 -4.70
CA VAL A 327 5.59 5.69 -5.71
C VAL A 327 7.02 5.36 -5.26
N VAL A 328 7.77 6.33 -4.74
CA VAL A 328 9.14 6.10 -4.25
C VAL A 328 9.17 5.09 -3.10
N GLN A 329 8.28 5.26 -2.10
CA GLN A 329 8.21 4.35 -0.95
C GLN A 329 7.82 2.93 -1.38
N LEU A 330 6.80 2.81 -2.22
CA LEU A 330 6.32 1.53 -2.72
C LEU A 330 7.37 0.80 -3.54
N VAL A 331 8.05 1.51 -4.44
CA VAL A 331 9.16 0.93 -5.21
C VAL A 331 10.27 0.44 -4.28
N TRP A 332 10.56 1.15 -3.21
CA TRP A 332 11.55 0.68 -2.25
C TRP A 332 11.06 -0.54 -1.46
N ASP A 333 9.89 -0.46 -0.82
CA ASP A 333 9.41 -1.48 0.11
C ASP A 333 9.10 -2.82 -0.61
N GLU A 334 8.77 -2.76 -1.90
CA GLU A 334 8.32 -3.92 -2.67
C GLU A 334 9.32 -4.38 -3.74
N VAL A 335 9.94 -3.46 -4.50
CA VAL A 335 10.82 -3.84 -5.62
C VAL A 335 12.22 -4.18 -5.14
N ALA A 336 12.81 -3.37 -4.27
CA ALA A 336 14.20 -3.57 -3.86
C ALA A 336 14.42 -4.93 -3.14
N PRO A 337 13.56 -5.37 -2.19
CA PRO A 337 13.68 -6.70 -1.59
C PRO A 337 13.43 -7.84 -2.58
N ALA A 338 12.43 -7.69 -3.46
CA ALA A 338 12.05 -8.73 -4.41
C ALA A 338 13.15 -9.04 -5.45
N VAL A 339 13.95 -8.04 -5.81
CA VAL A 339 15.08 -8.19 -6.74
C VAL A 339 16.43 -8.26 -6.03
N GLY A 340 16.46 -8.24 -4.69
CA GLY A 340 17.68 -8.34 -3.90
C GLY A 340 18.63 -7.15 -4.01
N SER A 341 18.14 -5.96 -4.36
CA SER A 341 18.96 -4.74 -4.49
C SER A 341 19.22 -4.11 -3.12
N GLN A 342 20.46 -3.71 -2.84
CA GLN A 342 20.84 -3.07 -1.57
C GLN A 342 20.65 -1.55 -1.59
N ALA A 343 20.65 -0.92 -2.77
CA ALA A 343 20.33 0.49 -2.92
C ALA A 343 19.50 0.78 -4.16
N LEU A 344 18.73 1.86 -4.10
CA LEU A 344 17.82 2.29 -5.16
C LEU A 344 17.82 3.82 -5.26
N VAL A 345 17.84 4.33 -6.48
CA VAL A 345 17.69 5.76 -6.77
C VAL A 345 16.65 5.93 -7.88
N LEU A 346 15.61 6.72 -7.62
CA LEU A 346 14.64 7.15 -8.63
C LEU A 346 14.93 8.59 -9.03
N LEU A 347 15.11 8.80 -10.34
CA LEU A 347 15.40 10.09 -10.93
C LEU A 347 14.34 10.46 -11.96
N ARG A 348 14.04 11.75 -12.07
CA ARG A 348 13.17 12.32 -13.10
C ARG A 348 13.99 13.14 -14.09
N ALA A 349 13.66 13.04 -15.37
CA ALA A 349 14.18 13.97 -16.38
C ALA A 349 13.37 15.27 -16.32
N GLN A 350 14.00 16.40 -16.01
CA GLN A 350 13.37 17.71 -15.97
C GLN A 350 14.32 18.82 -16.43
N GLY A 351 13.90 19.62 -17.41
CA GLY A 351 14.66 20.80 -17.85
C GLY A 351 16.06 20.47 -18.37
N GLY A 352 16.23 19.34 -19.06
CA GLY A 352 17.53 18.90 -19.57
C GLY A 352 18.48 18.32 -18.51
N ARG A 353 18.00 18.08 -17.28
CA ARG A 353 18.76 17.49 -16.19
C ARG A 353 18.01 16.34 -15.50
N LEU A 354 18.73 15.43 -14.87
CA LEU A 354 18.15 14.45 -13.94
C LEU A 354 17.97 15.09 -12.57
N ARG A 355 16.83 14.83 -11.93
CA ARG A 355 16.55 15.24 -10.55
C ARG A 355 16.20 14.04 -9.71
N VAL A 356 16.81 13.91 -8.54
CA VAL A 356 16.52 12.80 -7.63
C VAL A 356 15.14 13.03 -7.02
N LEU A 357 14.25 12.03 -7.17
CA LEU A 357 12.93 12.01 -6.53
C LEU A 357 12.97 11.29 -5.18
N GLY A 358 13.85 10.31 -5.05
CA GLY A 358 14.07 9.59 -3.82
C GLY A 358 15.19 8.57 -3.96
N HIS A 359 15.80 8.22 -2.84
CA HIS A 359 16.86 7.22 -2.76
C HIS A 359 16.82 6.50 -1.42
N ARG A 360 17.32 5.26 -1.39
CA ARG A 360 17.57 4.50 -0.16
C ARG A 360 18.73 3.53 -0.35
N GLY A 361 19.38 3.15 0.75
CA GLY A 361 20.55 2.27 0.75
C GLY A 361 21.85 2.93 0.26
N CYS A 362 21.85 4.22 -0.09
CA CYS A 362 23.06 4.92 -0.51
C CYS A 362 23.97 5.22 0.70
N PRO A 363 25.25 4.80 0.69
CA PRO A 363 26.14 4.89 1.84
C PRO A 363 26.61 6.32 2.18
N SER A 364 26.42 7.29 1.28
CA SER A 364 26.74 8.71 1.55
C SER A 364 25.79 9.67 0.85
N ALA A 365 25.52 10.82 1.47
CA ALA A 365 24.71 11.90 0.89
C ALA A 365 25.34 12.47 -0.40
N ARG A 366 26.68 12.51 -0.47
CA ARG A 366 27.44 12.98 -1.64
C ARG A 366 27.16 12.16 -2.90
N ALA A 367 27.00 10.85 -2.78
CA ALA A 367 26.70 9.99 -3.93
C ALA A 367 25.34 10.31 -4.58
N VAL A 368 24.42 10.89 -3.82
CA VAL A 368 23.09 11.34 -4.28
C VAL A 368 23.17 12.75 -4.88
N GLU A 369 23.94 13.64 -4.25
CA GLU A 369 24.22 14.98 -4.76
C GLU A 369 24.91 14.95 -6.13
N ASP A 370 25.82 13.99 -6.35
CA ASP A 370 26.53 13.83 -7.62
C ASP A 370 25.62 13.40 -8.79
N VAL A 371 24.48 12.75 -8.48
CA VAL A 371 23.48 12.35 -9.48
C VAL A 371 22.34 13.35 -9.61
N ASP A 372 22.12 14.23 -8.63
CA ASP A 372 21.14 15.31 -8.72
C ASP A 372 21.67 16.47 -9.58
N GLY A 373 20.92 16.82 -10.62
CA GLY A 373 21.27 17.89 -11.55
C GLY A 373 22.19 17.48 -12.70
N LEU A 374 22.47 16.17 -12.88
CA LEU A 374 23.23 15.65 -14.01
C LEU A 374 22.63 16.08 -15.35
N SER A 375 23.46 16.64 -16.23
CA SER A 375 23.03 17.04 -17.58
C SER A 375 22.69 15.82 -18.43
N LEU A 376 21.56 15.86 -19.15
CA LEU A 376 21.17 14.80 -20.08
C LEU A 376 22.13 14.66 -21.28
N SER A 377 22.96 15.67 -21.54
CA SER A 377 24.02 15.65 -22.56
C SER A 377 25.32 14.98 -22.09
N GLY A 378 25.45 14.63 -20.81
CA GLY A 378 26.63 13.97 -20.28
C GLY A 378 26.81 12.54 -20.82
N ARG A 379 28.04 12.02 -20.84
CA ARG A 379 28.33 10.64 -21.23
C ARG A 379 28.43 9.75 -20.00
N THR A 380 27.28 9.37 -19.45
CA THR A 380 27.17 8.49 -18.28
C THR A 380 26.27 7.29 -18.61
N PRO A 381 26.33 6.18 -17.86
CA PRO A 381 25.41 5.06 -18.06
C PRO A 381 23.94 5.47 -17.82
N ALA A 382 23.70 6.39 -16.86
CA ALA A 382 22.39 6.93 -16.58
C ALA A 382 21.79 7.68 -17.78
N THR A 383 22.57 8.60 -18.37
CA THR A 383 22.15 9.35 -19.56
C THR A 383 22.08 8.48 -20.81
N HIS A 384 22.96 7.48 -20.95
CA HIS A 384 22.91 6.52 -22.05
C HIS A 384 21.63 5.66 -22.02
N ALA A 385 21.29 5.09 -20.86
CA ALA A 385 20.08 4.29 -20.70
C ALA A 385 18.82 5.15 -20.93
N LEU A 386 18.80 6.38 -20.40
CA LEU A 386 17.69 7.30 -20.58
C LEU A 386 17.50 7.73 -22.05
N ASN A 387 18.58 8.11 -22.74
CA ASN A 387 18.52 8.61 -24.12
C ASN A 387 18.23 7.49 -25.13
N SER A 388 18.70 6.27 -24.86
CA SER A 388 18.43 5.11 -25.73
C SER A 388 17.05 4.49 -25.44
N GLY A 389 16.50 4.69 -24.23
CA GLY A 389 15.34 3.95 -23.76
C GLY A 389 15.63 2.46 -23.51
N VAL A 390 16.90 2.05 -23.56
CA VAL A 390 17.33 0.66 -23.38
C VAL A 390 17.96 0.50 -21.99
N PRO A 391 17.52 -0.49 -21.19
CA PRO A 391 18.15 -0.80 -19.91
C PRO A 391 19.62 -1.18 -20.05
N ALA A 392 20.46 -0.68 -19.13
CA ALA A 392 21.88 -1.02 -19.07
C ALA A 392 22.21 -1.79 -17.79
N PHE A 393 22.89 -2.92 -17.94
CA PHE A 393 23.24 -3.82 -16.83
C PHE A 393 24.76 -3.98 -16.75
N PHE A 394 25.30 -3.78 -15.56
CA PHE A 394 26.73 -3.91 -15.28
C PHE A 394 26.91 -4.92 -14.16
N ASP A 395 27.47 -6.07 -14.52
CA ASP A 395 27.70 -7.22 -13.65
C ASP A 395 28.87 -7.03 -12.69
N THR A 396 29.84 -6.19 -13.05
CA THR A 396 30.96 -5.79 -12.17
C THR A 396 31.31 -4.31 -12.28
N ARG A 397 31.97 -3.78 -11.25
CA ARG A 397 32.52 -2.42 -11.18
C ARG A 397 33.53 -2.15 -12.29
N GLU A 398 34.44 -3.09 -12.53
CA GLU A 398 35.50 -2.95 -13.53
C GLU A 398 34.90 -2.85 -14.94
N ARG A 399 33.74 -3.47 -15.19
CA ARG A 399 33.06 -3.36 -16.49
C ARG A 399 32.44 -1.98 -16.68
N LEU A 400 31.82 -1.43 -15.64
CA LEU A 400 31.23 -0.10 -15.64
C LEU A 400 32.32 0.98 -15.87
N GLU A 401 33.42 0.90 -15.12
CA GLU A 401 34.54 1.85 -15.21
C GLU A 401 35.25 1.78 -16.57
N ARG A 402 35.42 0.59 -17.14
CA ARG A 402 36.00 0.42 -18.50
C ARG A 402 35.17 1.10 -19.59
N LEU A 403 33.85 1.08 -19.47
CA LEU A 403 32.94 1.64 -20.48
C LEU A 403 32.70 3.15 -20.28
N TYR A 404 32.87 3.65 -19.05
CA TYR A 404 32.67 5.05 -18.69
C TYR A 404 33.81 5.58 -17.80
N PRO A 405 35.04 5.72 -18.32
CA PRO A 405 36.23 6.09 -17.54
C PRO A 405 36.21 7.55 -17.07
N ASP A 406 35.49 8.42 -17.78
CA ASP A 406 35.35 9.85 -17.45
C ASP A 406 34.29 10.13 -16.37
N ARG A 407 33.62 9.08 -15.90
CA ARG A 407 32.69 9.17 -14.78
C ARG A 407 33.51 9.22 -13.49
N GLY A 408 33.21 10.15 -12.58
CA GLY A 408 33.82 10.18 -11.25
C GLY A 408 33.70 8.83 -10.51
N PRO A 409 34.45 8.64 -9.42
CA PRO A 409 34.58 7.35 -8.74
C PRO A 409 33.20 6.75 -8.38
N THR A 410 33.00 5.46 -8.67
CA THR A 410 31.79 4.75 -8.22
C THR A 410 31.70 4.76 -6.71
N PRO A 411 30.49 4.92 -6.12
CA PRO A 411 30.33 4.88 -4.67
C PRO A 411 30.92 3.60 -4.08
N ASP A 412 31.70 3.74 -3.00
CA ASP A 412 32.26 2.59 -2.28
C ASP A 412 31.14 1.70 -1.72
N GLY A 413 31.35 0.37 -1.76
CA GLY A 413 30.41 -0.62 -1.24
C GLY A 413 29.52 -1.34 -2.26
N PHE A 414 29.48 -0.92 -3.54
CA PHE A 414 28.72 -1.63 -4.59
C PHE A 414 29.59 -2.22 -5.69
N ALA A 415 29.19 -3.38 -6.20
CA ALA A 415 29.90 -4.15 -7.23
C ALA A 415 29.13 -4.29 -8.54
N ALA A 416 27.79 -4.13 -8.56
CA ALA A 416 26.98 -4.24 -9.78
C ALA A 416 25.82 -3.23 -9.81
N TRP A 417 25.33 -2.90 -11.01
CA TRP A 417 24.27 -1.90 -11.21
C TRP A 417 23.32 -2.26 -12.36
N ALA A 418 22.03 -1.98 -12.17
CA ALA A 418 21.03 -1.97 -13.23
C ALA A 418 20.46 -0.55 -13.40
N TYR A 419 20.51 -0.03 -14.62
CA TYR A 419 19.97 1.26 -15.03
C TYR A 419 18.73 1.03 -15.88
N LEU A 420 17.56 1.30 -15.31
CA LEU A 420 16.25 1.05 -15.90
C LEU A 420 15.63 2.37 -16.36
N PRO A 421 15.60 2.67 -17.67
CA PRO A 421 14.94 3.87 -18.16
C PRO A 421 13.44 3.77 -17.89
N LEU A 422 12.90 4.81 -17.26
CA LEU A 422 11.47 4.93 -17.01
C LEU A 422 10.87 5.59 -18.24
N VAL A 423 10.34 4.77 -19.15
CA VAL A 423 9.73 5.23 -20.40
C VAL A 423 8.22 5.05 -20.31
N ALA A 424 7.49 6.16 -20.35
CA ALA A 424 6.04 6.18 -20.39
C ALA A 424 5.59 6.89 -21.66
N SER A 425 4.56 6.36 -22.34
CA SER A 425 4.02 6.94 -23.58
C SER A 425 5.09 7.22 -24.67
N GLY A 426 6.13 6.36 -24.75
CA GLY A 426 7.25 6.50 -25.68
C GLY A 426 8.26 7.61 -25.35
N ARG A 427 8.16 8.24 -24.18
CA ARG A 427 9.06 9.30 -23.71
C ARG A 427 9.80 8.87 -22.43
N PRO A 428 11.11 9.11 -22.32
CA PRO A 428 11.83 8.87 -21.08
C PRO A 428 11.44 9.92 -20.05
N VAL A 429 10.67 9.51 -19.04
CA VAL A 429 10.23 10.37 -17.93
C VAL A 429 11.25 10.38 -16.78
N GLY A 430 12.10 9.37 -16.71
CA GLY A 430 13.07 9.24 -15.62
C GLY A 430 13.94 7.99 -15.71
N LEU A 431 14.60 7.67 -14.62
CA LEU A 431 15.53 6.55 -14.51
C LEU A 431 15.40 5.93 -13.12
N CYS A 432 15.34 4.60 -13.05
CA CYS A 432 15.50 3.84 -11.81
C CYS A 432 16.86 3.16 -11.83
N VAL A 433 17.65 3.36 -10.79
CA VAL A 433 18.98 2.76 -10.64
C VAL A 433 18.95 1.82 -9.45
N LEU A 434 19.29 0.55 -9.69
CA LEU A 434 19.48 -0.47 -8.67
C LEU A 434 20.98 -0.73 -8.49
N ALA A 435 21.44 -0.91 -7.26
CA ALA A 435 22.83 -1.21 -6.96
C ALA A 435 22.96 -2.38 -5.99
N TYR A 436 23.95 -3.22 -6.26
CA TYR A 436 24.19 -4.48 -5.56
C TYR A 436 25.58 -4.49 -4.93
N THR A 437 25.69 -5.00 -3.70
CA THR A 437 26.97 -5.04 -2.96
C THR A 437 27.93 -6.10 -3.50
N GLU A 438 27.41 -7.12 -4.18
CA GLU A 438 28.18 -8.22 -4.78
C GLU A 438 28.05 -8.20 -6.32
N PRO A 439 28.99 -8.83 -7.07
CA PRO A 439 28.86 -9.01 -8.51
C PRO A 439 27.56 -9.75 -8.87
N HIS A 440 26.85 -9.26 -9.89
CA HIS A 440 25.51 -9.76 -10.22
C HIS A 440 25.34 -9.99 -11.74
N PRO A 441 25.26 -11.24 -12.22
CA PRO A 441 25.37 -11.55 -13.65
C PRO A 441 24.15 -11.15 -14.52
N PHE A 442 23.02 -10.77 -13.91
CA PHE A 442 21.75 -10.40 -14.58
C PHE A 442 21.39 -11.35 -15.75
N PRO A 443 20.87 -12.57 -15.50
CA PRO A 443 20.38 -13.47 -16.54
C PRO A 443 19.22 -12.85 -17.36
N ALA A 444 18.97 -13.40 -18.54
CA ALA A 444 18.06 -12.78 -19.52
C ALA A 444 16.60 -12.67 -19.05
N ASP A 445 16.15 -13.61 -18.23
CA ASP A 445 14.83 -13.60 -17.59
C ASP A 445 14.73 -12.48 -16.55
N GLU A 446 15.73 -12.33 -15.68
CA GLU A 446 15.79 -11.24 -14.70
C GLU A 446 15.82 -9.85 -15.40
N ARG A 447 16.60 -9.71 -16.47
CA ARG A 447 16.62 -8.47 -17.26
C ARG A 447 15.24 -8.12 -17.82
N ALA A 448 14.50 -9.13 -18.31
CA ALA A 448 13.14 -8.93 -18.81
C ALA A 448 12.21 -8.47 -17.69
N VAL A 449 12.29 -9.08 -16.50
CA VAL A 449 11.52 -8.65 -15.30
C VAL A 449 11.82 -7.20 -14.99
N LEU A 450 13.09 -6.85 -14.77
CA LEU A 450 13.52 -5.50 -14.39
C LEU A 450 13.09 -4.45 -15.43
N THR A 451 13.14 -4.81 -16.72
CA THR A 451 12.66 -3.93 -17.80
C THR A 451 11.15 -3.69 -17.70
N SER A 452 10.36 -4.73 -17.47
CA SER A 452 8.91 -4.60 -17.28
C SER A 452 8.55 -3.79 -16.03
N LEU A 453 9.27 -4.00 -14.91
CA LEU A 453 9.08 -3.20 -13.70
C LEU A 453 9.41 -1.72 -13.96
N GLY A 454 10.49 -1.42 -14.71
CA GLY A 454 10.82 -0.07 -15.15
C GLY A 454 9.68 0.61 -15.91
N GLY A 455 8.98 -0.12 -16.78
CA GLY A 455 7.79 0.38 -17.50
C GLY A 455 6.62 0.69 -16.57
N LEU A 456 6.33 -0.17 -15.59
CA LEU A 456 5.27 0.06 -14.61
C LEU A 456 5.57 1.25 -13.70
N ILE A 457 6.81 1.34 -13.21
CA ILE A 457 7.28 2.47 -12.41
C ILE A 457 7.18 3.77 -13.21
N ALA A 458 7.48 3.75 -14.51
CA ALA A 458 7.35 4.91 -15.38
C ALA A 458 5.90 5.42 -15.46
N GLN A 459 4.94 4.52 -15.66
CA GLN A 459 3.51 4.87 -15.73
C GLN A 459 3.00 5.45 -14.41
N ALA A 460 3.34 4.80 -13.29
CA ALA A 460 2.95 5.26 -11.96
C ALA A 460 3.57 6.63 -11.65
N LEU A 461 4.84 6.82 -11.99
CA LEU A 461 5.53 8.07 -11.79
C LEU A 461 4.97 9.20 -12.64
N GLU A 462 4.64 8.96 -13.91
CA GLU A 462 4.01 9.96 -14.78
C GLU A 462 2.67 10.43 -14.20
N ARG A 463 1.83 9.48 -13.76
CA ARG A 463 0.55 9.79 -13.10
C ARG A 463 0.74 10.58 -11.81
N ALA A 464 1.65 10.13 -10.95
CA ALA A 464 1.94 10.75 -9.67
C ALA A 464 2.49 12.19 -9.83
N VAL A 465 3.36 12.43 -10.82
CA VAL A 465 3.86 13.77 -11.12
C VAL A 465 2.74 14.70 -11.57
N LEU A 466 1.82 14.22 -12.41
CA LEU A 466 0.66 14.99 -12.85
C LEU A 466 -0.28 15.29 -11.68
N TYR A 467 -0.51 14.32 -10.79
CA TYR A 467 -1.27 14.49 -9.57
C TYR A 467 -0.65 15.57 -8.67
N ASP A 468 0.62 15.43 -8.29
CA ASP A 468 1.34 16.39 -7.44
C ASP A 468 1.43 17.79 -8.06
N ALA A 469 1.53 17.89 -9.39
CA ALA A 469 1.54 19.17 -10.10
C ALA A 469 0.17 19.86 -10.01
N LYS A 470 -0.90 19.13 -10.32
CA LYS A 470 -2.27 19.66 -10.21
C LYS A 470 -2.61 20.00 -8.76
N HIS A 471 -2.15 19.21 -7.78
CA HIS A 471 -2.48 19.39 -6.36
C HIS A 471 -1.81 20.66 -5.82
N ARG A 472 -0.53 20.88 -6.18
CA ARG A 472 0.16 22.13 -5.89
C ARG A 472 -0.46 23.35 -6.57
N LEU A 473 -0.98 23.21 -7.79
CA LEU A 473 -1.69 24.29 -8.47
C LEU A 473 -3.01 24.65 -7.77
N ALA A 474 -3.79 23.64 -7.37
CA ALA A 474 -5.03 23.82 -6.62
C ALA A 474 -4.76 24.54 -5.29
N HIS A 475 -3.84 24.02 -4.47
CA HIS A 475 -3.45 24.66 -3.22
C HIS A 475 -2.85 26.06 -3.41
N GLY A 476 -2.01 26.26 -4.43
CA GLY A 476 -1.41 27.56 -4.72
C GLY A 476 -2.45 28.60 -5.13
N LEU A 477 -3.45 28.23 -5.93
CA LEU A 477 -4.56 29.10 -6.30
C LEU A 477 -5.39 29.46 -5.08
N GLN A 478 -5.73 28.48 -4.25
CA GLN A 478 -6.48 28.68 -3.02
C GLN A 478 -5.76 29.63 -2.04
N GLN A 479 -4.46 29.43 -1.82
CA GLN A 479 -3.64 30.35 -1.00
C GLN A 479 -3.61 31.76 -1.57
N ALA A 480 -3.49 31.92 -2.89
CA ALA A 480 -3.53 33.24 -3.54
C ALA A 480 -4.90 33.93 -3.42
N LEU A 481 -5.97 33.14 -3.29
CA LEU A 481 -7.33 33.62 -3.12
C LEU A 481 -7.72 33.81 -1.65
N LEU A 482 -6.90 33.48 -0.66
CA LEU A 482 -7.14 33.83 0.75
C LEU A 482 -6.25 35.03 1.16
N PRO A 483 -6.57 35.75 2.24
CA PRO A 483 -5.69 36.81 2.73
C PRO A 483 -4.37 36.24 3.24
N ASN A 484 -3.24 36.73 2.71
CA ASN A 484 -1.88 36.33 3.15
C ASN A 484 -1.60 36.65 4.62
N SER A 485 -2.24 37.70 5.16
CA SER A 485 -2.20 38.06 6.56
C SER A 485 -3.46 38.83 6.94
N LEU A 486 -3.87 38.70 8.20
CA LEU A 486 -4.90 39.55 8.78
C LEU A 486 -4.25 40.85 9.26
N ALA A 487 -4.88 41.99 8.97
CA ALA A 487 -4.45 43.30 9.43
C ALA A 487 -5.49 43.86 10.41
N PRO A 488 -5.50 43.43 11.67
CA PRO A 488 -6.51 43.87 12.62
C PRO A 488 -6.33 45.35 12.99
N PRO A 489 -7.44 46.09 13.23
CA PRO A 489 -7.36 47.45 13.73
C PRO A 489 -6.89 47.47 15.20
N PRO A 490 -6.41 48.63 15.71
CA PRO A 490 -6.20 48.83 17.14
C PRO A 490 -7.45 48.46 17.95
N GLY A 491 -7.28 47.77 19.09
CA GLY A 491 -8.38 47.28 19.93
C GLY A 491 -8.98 45.94 19.50
N ILE A 492 -8.50 45.32 18.41
CA ILE A 492 -8.88 43.96 17.98
C ILE A 492 -7.64 43.09 17.77
N GLU A 493 -7.65 41.89 18.33
CA GLU A 493 -6.72 40.80 17.99
C GLU A 493 -7.48 39.81 17.08
N ALA A 494 -6.82 39.21 16.08
CA ALA A 494 -7.46 38.32 15.13
C ALA A 494 -6.56 37.12 14.80
N ALA A 495 -7.16 35.93 14.67
CA ALA A 495 -6.50 34.72 14.19
C ALA A 495 -7.45 33.98 13.23
N ALA A 496 -6.90 33.31 12.23
CA ALA A 496 -7.68 32.48 11.32
C ALA A 496 -6.99 31.18 10.97
N ARG A 497 -7.79 30.15 10.67
CA ARG A 497 -7.32 28.89 10.13
C ARG A 497 -8.18 28.47 8.96
N TYR A 498 -7.54 27.84 8.00
CA TYR A 498 -8.19 27.23 6.86
C TYR A 498 -7.68 25.80 6.74
N LEU A 499 -8.59 24.83 6.67
CA LEU A 499 -8.26 23.44 6.45
C LEU A 499 -9.02 22.94 5.24
N PRO A 500 -8.31 22.50 4.20
CA PRO A 500 -8.96 21.95 3.04
C PRO A 500 -9.59 20.57 3.34
N ALA A 501 -10.63 20.22 2.58
CA ALA A 501 -11.24 18.90 2.60
C ALA A 501 -10.19 17.80 2.33
N THR A 502 -10.37 16.62 2.92
CA THR A 502 -9.36 15.55 2.85
C THR A 502 -9.31 14.80 1.52
N GLN A 503 -10.31 14.96 0.64
CA GLN A 503 -10.43 14.16 -0.58
C GLN A 503 -10.20 15.00 -1.84
N GLY A 504 -9.19 14.60 -2.63
CA GLY A 504 -9.11 14.94 -4.04
C GLY A 504 -8.33 16.21 -4.40
N MET A 505 -8.71 16.76 -5.56
CA MET A 505 -8.01 17.83 -6.29
C MET A 505 -8.84 19.12 -6.30
N GLU A 506 -9.76 19.19 -5.36
CA GLU A 506 -10.83 20.16 -5.27
C GLU A 506 -10.33 21.42 -4.57
N ILE A 507 -10.90 22.57 -4.93
CA ILE A 507 -10.49 23.86 -4.41
C ILE A 507 -11.67 24.41 -3.63
N GLY A 508 -11.44 24.70 -2.36
CA GLY A 508 -12.53 25.06 -1.49
C GLY A 508 -13.25 26.36 -1.83
N GLY A 509 -14.54 26.36 -1.51
CA GLY A 509 -15.45 27.51 -1.64
C GLY A 509 -15.39 28.46 -0.45
N ASP A 510 -14.91 27.97 0.69
CA ASP A 510 -14.75 28.73 1.94
C ASP A 510 -13.81 29.94 1.82
N PHE A 511 -14.19 31.05 2.43
CA PHE A 511 -13.34 32.23 2.52
C PHE A 511 -13.53 33.02 3.79
N TYR A 512 -12.52 33.80 4.14
CA TYR A 512 -12.62 34.85 5.15
C TYR A 512 -11.78 36.06 4.74
N ASP A 513 -12.08 37.21 5.32
CA ASP A 513 -11.25 38.40 5.19
C ASP A 513 -11.41 39.36 6.38
N LEU A 514 -10.37 40.16 6.62
CA LEU A 514 -10.39 41.28 7.54
C LEU A 514 -10.05 42.56 6.76
N VAL A 515 -11.05 43.42 6.59
CA VAL A 515 -11.00 44.61 5.75
C VAL A 515 -10.87 45.85 6.62
N PRO A 516 -9.76 46.61 6.51
CA PRO A 516 -9.62 47.86 7.24
C PRO A 516 -10.53 48.95 6.64
N SER A 517 -11.27 49.69 7.47
CA SER A 517 -12.15 50.79 7.03
C SER A 517 -12.15 51.92 8.07
N ARG A 518 -11.02 52.63 8.19
CA ARG A 518 -10.73 53.54 9.31
C ARG A 518 -11.82 54.61 9.49
N PRO A 519 -12.32 54.86 10.72
CA PRO A 519 -11.84 54.34 12.01
C PRO A 519 -12.37 52.94 12.39
N LEU A 520 -13.19 52.31 11.55
CA LEU A 520 -13.78 51.00 11.74
C LEU A 520 -12.93 49.90 11.09
N ALA A 521 -13.39 48.65 11.22
CA ALA A 521 -12.95 47.54 10.40
C ALA A 521 -14.15 46.67 10.05
N ALA A 522 -13.98 45.75 9.11
CA ALA A 522 -14.97 44.71 8.86
C ALA A 522 -14.30 43.35 8.80
N ALA A 523 -15.03 42.33 9.22
CA ALA A 523 -14.70 40.94 8.97
C ALA A 523 -15.78 40.34 8.07
N VAL A 524 -15.39 39.35 7.29
CA VAL A 524 -16.29 38.54 6.49
C VAL A 524 -15.83 37.10 6.54
N ILE A 525 -16.79 36.18 6.57
CA ILE A 525 -16.59 34.76 6.33
C ILE A 525 -17.73 34.27 5.45
N GLY A 526 -17.50 33.25 4.66
CA GLY A 526 -18.54 32.65 3.84
C GLY A 526 -18.08 31.36 3.20
N ASP A 527 -19.04 30.71 2.56
CA ASP A 527 -18.83 29.49 1.80
C ASP A 527 -19.59 29.58 0.48
N VAL A 528 -18.94 29.18 -0.60
CA VAL A 528 -19.51 29.10 -1.94
C VAL A 528 -19.89 27.67 -2.23
N GLN A 529 -21.09 27.45 -2.76
CA GLN A 529 -21.56 26.13 -3.12
C GLN A 529 -20.56 25.37 -4.01
N GLY A 530 -20.05 24.26 -3.48
CA GLY A 530 -19.15 23.33 -4.16
C GLY A 530 -17.67 23.73 -4.08
N HIS A 531 -16.80 22.79 -4.43
CA HIS A 531 -15.36 22.87 -4.17
C HIS A 531 -14.54 22.70 -5.47
N ASN A 532 -14.79 23.55 -6.46
CA ASN A 532 -14.10 23.49 -7.76
C ASN A 532 -13.50 24.85 -8.18
N VAL A 533 -12.79 24.88 -9.32
CA VAL A 533 -12.16 26.11 -9.86
C VAL A 533 -13.16 27.26 -10.03
N THR A 534 -14.40 26.98 -10.41
CA THR A 534 -15.46 27.98 -10.58
C THR A 534 -15.89 28.55 -9.22
N ALA A 535 -16.08 27.69 -8.21
CA ALA A 535 -16.39 28.10 -6.85
C ALA A 535 -15.27 28.99 -6.27
N ALA A 536 -14.00 28.58 -6.45
CA ALA A 536 -12.84 29.37 -6.06
C ALA A 536 -12.78 30.75 -6.75
N GLY A 537 -13.13 30.81 -8.03
CA GLY A 537 -13.26 32.06 -8.77
C GLY A 537 -14.32 32.99 -8.16
N LEU A 538 -15.50 32.46 -7.86
CA LEU A 538 -16.60 33.21 -7.26
C LEU A 538 -16.29 33.66 -5.83
N MET A 539 -15.66 32.80 -5.05
CA MET A 539 -15.12 33.10 -3.72
C MET A 539 -14.19 34.33 -3.75
N GLY A 540 -13.25 34.37 -4.70
CA GLY A 540 -12.38 35.52 -4.93
C GLY A 540 -13.14 36.80 -5.31
N GLN A 541 -14.18 36.68 -6.13
CA GLN A 541 -15.06 37.79 -6.52
C GLN A 541 -15.88 38.32 -5.35
N ILE A 542 -16.49 37.45 -4.54
CA ILE A 542 -17.25 37.81 -3.33
C ILE A 542 -16.33 38.59 -2.38
N ARG A 543 -15.16 38.02 -2.05
CA ARG A 543 -14.20 38.65 -1.14
C ARG A 543 -13.79 40.04 -1.64
N THR A 544 -13.47 40.15 -2.92
CA THR A 544 -13.07 41.43 -3.55
C THR A 544 -14.21 42.44 -3.54
N GLY A 545 -15.44 42.01 -3.86
CA GLY A 545 -16.65 42.84 -3.81
C GLY A 545 -16.92 43.38 -2.41
N VAL A 546 -16.96 42.50 -1.40
CA VAL A 546 -17.14 42.88 0.01
C VAL A 546 -16.08 43.88 0.44
N ARG A 547 -14.81 43.63 0.10
CA ARG A 547 -13.69 44.53 0.42
C ARG A 547 -13.85 45.90 -0.24
N ALA A 548 -14.22 45.95 -1.52
CA ALA A 548 -14.44 47.20 -2.24
C ALA A 548 -15.60 48.01 -1.63
N TYR A 549 -16.76 47.39 -1.45
CA TYR A 549 -17.95 48.05 -0.89
C TYR A 549 -17.75 48.53 0.55
N THR A 550 -17.02 47.75 1.36
CA THR A 550 -16.64 48.14 2.72
C THR A 550 -15.70 49.34 2.73
N THR A 551 -14.74 49.40 1.81
CA THR A 551 -13.75 50.48 1.73
C THR A 551 -14.41 51.80 1.33
N VAL A 552 -15.50 51.74 0.54
CA VAL A 552 -16.31 52.91 0.17
C VAL A 552 -17.24 53.36 1.32
N GLY A 553 -17.31 52.61 2.42
CA GLY A 553 -18.02 53.01 3.64
C GLY A 553 -19.51 52.64 3.68
N GLN A 554 -19.95 51.70 2.83
CA GLN A 554 -21.33 51.23 2.82
C GLN A 554 -21.76 50.61 4.15
N ALA A 555 -23.07 50.63 4.43
CA ALA A 555 -23.63 49.96 5.60
C ALA A 555 -23.61 48.41 5.44
N PRO A 556 -23.63 47.62 6.54
CA PRO A 556 -23.52 46.16 6.45
C PRO A 556 -24.54 45.50 5.53
N HIS A 557 -25.80 45.95 5.57
CA HIS A 557 -26.86 45.45 4.69
C HIS A 557 -26.66 45.86 3.22
N GLU A 558 -26.04 47.01 2.95
CA GLU A 558 -25.75 47.50 1.60
C GLU A 558 -24.57 46.76 0.99
N VAL A 559 -23.53 46.45 1.79
CA VAL A 559 -22.41 45.61 1.37
C VAL A 559 -22.95 44.25 0.93
N MET A 560 -23.76 43.60 1.77
CA MET A 560 -24.37 42.30 1.45
C MET A 560 -25.27 42.37 0.21
N ARG A 561 -26.11 43.42 0.08
CA ARG A 561 -26.97 43.62 -1.10
C ARG A 561 -26.16 43.85 -2.38
N SER A 562 -25.11 44.66 -2.32
CA SER A 562 -24.26 44.96 -3.48
C SER A 562 -23.46 43.74 -3.91
N THR A 563 -22.93 42.97 -2.96
CA THR A 563 -22.27 41.68 -3.24
C THR A 563 -23.25 40.67 -3.83
N ASN A 564 -24.46 40.53 -3.28
CA ASN A 564 -25.50 39.67 -3.85
C ASN A 564 -25.81 40.02 -5.31
N ARG A 565 -25.93 41.31 -5.62
CA ARG A 565 -26.21 41.78 -6.98
C ARG A 565 -25.04 41.56 -7.92
N LEU A 566 -23.81 41.76 -7.46
CA LEU A 566 -22.61 41.42 -8.21
C LEU A 566 -22.62 39.94 -8.65
N LEU A 567 -22.99 39.01 -7.76
CA LEU A 567 -23.04 37.58 -8.09
C LEU A 567 -24.06 37.28 -9.18
N ILE A 568 -25.24 37.88 -9.08
CA ILE A 568 -26.33 37.70 -10.06
C ILE A 568 -25.96 38.31 -11.41
N ASP A 569 -25.36 39.51 -11.41
CA ASP A 569 -24.96 40.20 -12.64
C ASP A 569 -23.82 39.45 -13.37
N LEU A 570 -22.97 38.72 -12.63
CA LEU A 570 -21.94 37.84 -13.19
C LEU A 570 -22.51 36.56 -13.82
N GLY A 571 -23.80 36.28 -13.62
CA GLY A 571 -24.46 35.07 -14.13
C GLY A 571 -23.92 33.79 -13.49
N ALA A 572 -23.52 33.85 -12.22
CA ALA A 572 -23.08 32.66 -11.50
C ALA A 572 -24.28 31.75 -11.22
N ASP A 573 -24.21 30.48 -11.64
CA ASP A 573 -25.18 29.44 -11.26
C ASP A 573 -24.97 28.93 -9.82
N LEU A 574 -23.95 29.46 -9.13
CA LEU A 574 -23.59 29.12 -7.75
C LEU A 574 -24.07 30.21 -6.79
N PHE A 575 -24.44 29.79 -5.59
CA PHE A 575 -24.79 30.67 -4.48
C PHE A 575 -23.77 30.55 -3.35
N ALA A 576 -23.81 31.51 -2.42
CA ALA A 576 -22.87 31.54 -1.30
C ALA A 576 -23.55 31.91 0.02
N SER A 577 -23.18 31.19 1.08
CA SER A 577 -23.41 31.63 2.45
C SER A 577 -22.39 32.71 2.80
N CYS A 578 -22.79 33.73 3.55
CA CYS A 578 -21.87 34.80 3.93
C CYS A 578 -22.33 35.52 5.19
N LEU A 579 -21.40 35.78 6.10
CA LEU A 579 -21.57 36.57 7.30
C LEU A 579 -20.59 37.74 7.26
N TYR A 580 -21.15 38.94 7.20
CA TYR A 580 -20.40 40.18 7.25
C TYR A 580 -20.61 40.87 8.59
N LEU A 581 -19.55 41.44 9.16
CA LEU A 581 -19.66 42.29 10.34
C LEU A 581 -18.78 43.52 10.22
N ARG A 582 -19.29 44.65 10.69
CA ARG A 582 -18.55 45.90 10.86
C ARG A 582 -18.25 46.11 12.34
N LEU A 583 -16.98 46.27 12.65
CA LEU A 583 -16.40 46.41 13.98
C LEU A 583 -16.16 47.89 14.28
N ASP A 584 -16.65 48.35 15.43
CA ASP A 584 -16.33 49.63 16.06
C ASP A 584 -15.61 49.36 17.39
N PRO A 585 -14.27 49.23 17.36
CA PRO A 585 -13.48 48.92 18.56
C PRO A 585 -13.63 50.00 19.63
N ALA A 586 -13.71 51.27 19.22
CA ALA A 586 -13.82 52.41 20.13
C ALA A 586 -15.12 52.40 20.93
N ARG A 587 -16.21 51.88 20.37
CA ARG A 587 -17.50 51.74 21.06
C ARG A 587 -17.75 50.35 21.62
N GLY A 588 -16.86 49.39 21.38
CA GLY A 588 -17.06 47.98 21.74
C GLY A 588 -18.33 47.40 21.10
N ARG A 589 -18.56 47.68 19.81
CA ARG A 589 -19.78 47.27 19.08
C ARG A 589 -19.45 46.59 17.75
N ALA A 590 -20.26 45.61 17.39
CA ALA A 590 -20.30 45.02 16.06
C ALA A 590 -21.71 45.09 15.48
N VAL A 591 -21.81 45.41 14.19
CA VAL A 591 -23.06 45.33 13.42
C VAL A 591 -22.90 44.27 12.35
N MET A 592 -23.73 43.23 12.39
CA MET A 592 -23.60 42.03 11.55
C MET A 592 -24.76 41.92 10.57
N ALA A 593 -24.50 41.39 9.38
CA ALA A 593 -25.50 41.02 8.38
C ALA A 593 -25.20 39.61 7.88
N ARG A 594 -26.23 38.74 7.85
CA ARG A 594 -26.09 37.30 7.56
C ARG A 594 -26.89 36.91 6.32
N ALA A 595 -26.27 36.17 5.42
CA ALA A 595 -26.87 35.54 4.24
C ALA A 595 -26.70 34.03 4.35
N GLY A 596 -27.70 33.34 4.93
CA GLY A 596 -27.73 31.89 5.13
C GLY A 596 -26.57 31.21 5.91
N HIS A 597 -25.53 31.95 6.31
CA HIS A 597 -24.34 31.42 6.98
C HIS A 597 -24.63 30.94 8.42
N PRO A 598 -23.85 29.99 8.99
CA PRO A 598 -23.97 29.59 10.39
C PRO A 598 -23.86 30.76 11.39
N PRO A 599 -24.59 30.70 12.53
CA PRO A 599 -24.54 31.76 13.54
C PRO A 599 -23.19 31.74 14.30
N PRO A 600 -22.54 32.89 14.51
CA PRO A 600 -21.25 32.93 15.21
C PRO A 600 -21.41 32.69 16.72
N LEU A 601 -20.35 32.17 17.37
CA LEU A 601 -20.31 32.02 18.83
C LEU A 601 -19.61 33.20 19.48
N LEU A 602 -20.21 33.76 20.54
CA LEU A 602 -19.63 34.82 21.35
C LEU A 602 -19.30 34.30 22.74
N ARG A 603 -18.01 34.31 23.09
CA ARG A 603 -17.53 34.15 24.46
C ARG A 603 -17.37 35.52 25.11
N ARG A 604 -18.03 35.71 26.24
CA ARG A 604 -17.89 36.91 27.07
C ARG A 604 -16.68 36.83 27.99
N PRO A 605 -16.22 37.96 28.57
CA PRO A 605 -15.10 37.97 29.51
C PRO A 605 -15.32 37.10 30.76
N ASP A 606 -16.58 36.91 31.16
CA ASP A 606 -16.99 36.04 32.26
C ASP A 606 -16.92 34.53 31.93
N GLY A 607 -16.48 34.17 30.72
CA GLY A 607 -16.36 32.80 30.24
C GLY A 607 -17.65 32.21 29.68
N ARG A 608 -18.78 32.92 29.74
CA ARG A 608 -20.05 32.44 29.17
C ARG A 608 -20.00 32.51 27.65
N VAL A 609 -20.34 31.41 27.00
CA VAL A 609 -20.45 31.30 25.54
C VAL A 609 -21.92 31.32 25.13
N ARG A 610 -22.24 32.02 24.04
CA ARG A 610 -23.59 32.08 23.48
C ARG A 610 -23.53 32.07 21.96
N VAL A 611 -24.37 31.25 21.34
CA VAL A 611 -24.69 31.32 19.91
C VAL A 611 -25.42 32.63 19.63
N LEU A 612 -24.93 33.45 18.70
CA LEU A 612 -25.58 34.71 18.36
C LEU A 612 -26.72 34.46 17.37
N ASP A 613 -27.95 34.68 17.83
CA ASP A 613 -29.12 34.68 16.97
C ASP A 613 -29.15 35.96 16.13
N LEU A 614 -28.83 35.83 14.84
CA LEU A 614 -28.76 36.93 13.89
C LEU A 614 -29.91 36.81 12.88
N ALA A 615 -30.67 37.90 12.74
CA ALA A 615 -31.62 38.03 11.64
C ALA A 615 -30.86 37.88 10.30
N GLY A 616 -31.35 36.99 9.44
CA GLY A 616 -30.67 36.61 8.20
C GLY A 616 -31.53 36.84 6.96
N GLY A 617 -30.87 37.03 5.82
CA GLY A 617 -31.45 36.94 4.48
C GLY A 617 -31.13 35.60 3.80
N PRO A 618 -31.63 35.37 2.57
CA PRO A 618 -31.31 34.19 1.76
C PRO A 618 -29.82 34.12 1.43
N LEU A 619 -29.34 33.01 0.84
CA LEU A 619 -27.96 32.92 0.35
C LEU A 619 -27.73 33.97 -0.76
N LEU A 620 -26.49 34.45 -0.86
CA LEU A 620 -26.08 35.36 -1.93
C LEU A 620 -26.19 34.64 -3.28
N GLY A 621 -26.65 35.34 -4.33
CA GLY A 621 -26.79 34.80 -5.68
C GLY A 621 -28.19 34.25 -6.00
N ILE A 622 -29.09 34.13 -5.02
CA ILE A 622 -30.43 33.55 -5.24
C ILE A 622 -31.45 34.59 -5.75
N ASP A 623 -31.58 35.73 -5.06
CA ASP A 623 -32.61 36.73 -5.35
C ASP A 623 -32.00 38.14 -5.35
N ALA A 624 -32.10 38.84 -6.48
CA ALA A 624 -31.57 40.19 -6.65
C ALA A 624 -32.24 41.22 -5.74
N ALA A 625 -33.49 40.97 -5.31
CA ALA A 625 -34.26 41.84 -4.43
C ALA A 625 -34.07 41.52 -2.95
N ALA A 626 -33.21 40.55 -2.60
CA ALA A 626 -32.99 40.11 -1.23
C ALA A 626 -32.61 41.27 -0.29
N VAL A 627 -33.15 41.22 0.93
CA VAL A 627 -32.84 42.13 2.02
C VAL A 627 -32.08 41.37 3.09
N TYR A 628 -31.03 42.00 3.62
CA TYR A 628 -30.15 41.43 4.64
C TYR A 628 -30.27 42.28 5.92
N PRO A 629 -31.10 41.88 6.90
CA PRO A 629 -31.25 42.61 8.16
C PRO A 629 -29.93 42.71 8.92
N THR A 630 -29.77 43.75 9.73
CA THR A 630 -28.59 43.92 10.57
C THR A 630 -28.90 43.68 12.04
N THR A 631 -28.00 43.00 12.75
CA THR A 631 -28.08 42.79 14.20
C THR A 631 -26.88 43.45 14.88
N GLU A 632 -27.12 44.22 15.95
CA GLU A 632 -26.07 44.86 16.74
C GLU A 632 -25.70 44.01 17.96
N VAL A 633 -24.40 43.85 18.20
CA VAL A 633 -23.84 43.02 19.27
C VAL A 633 -22.76 43.80 20.01
N SER A 634 -22.80 43.77 21.35
CA SER A 634 -21.75 44.35 22.20
C SER A 634 -20.53 43.43 22.23
N LEU A 635 -19.37 43.98 21.89
CA LEU A 635 -18.05 43.36 21.99
C LEU A 635 -17.24 44.09 23.06
N THR A 636 -17.53 43.80 24.34
CA THR A 636 -16.75 44.36 25.45
C THR A 636 -15.32 43.82 25.41
N PRO A 637 -14.31 44.59 25.87
CA PRO A 637 -12.93 44.09 25.99
C PRO A 637 -12.87 42.72 26.68
N GLY A 638 -12.05 41.81 26.14
CA GLY A 638 -11.96 40.41 26.54
C GLY A 638 -12.95 39.45 25.87
N SER A 639 -13.92 39.96 25.10
CA SER A 639 -14.86 39.11 24.34
C SER A 639 -14.14 38.44 23.17
N VAL A 640 -14.45 37.17 22.91
CA VAL A 640 -13.96 36.42 21.74
C VAL A 640 -15.15 36.02 20.87
N LEU A 641 -15.12 36.42 19.62
CA LEU A 641 -16.10 36.06 18.60
C LEU A 641 -15.48 34.99 17.69
N LEU A 642 -16.14 33.84 17.58
CA LEU A 642 -15.79 32.76 16.66
C LEU A 642 -16.76 32.76 15.47
N LEU A 643 -16.20 32.94 14.28
CA LEU A 643 -16.87 32.74 13.01
C LEU A 643 -16.30 31.49 12.35
N TYR A 644 -17.16 30.69 11.74
CA TYR A 644 -16.80 29.40 11.17
C TYR A 644 -17.72 29.04 10.00
N THR A 645 -17.21 28.24 9.08
CA THR A 645 -18.01 27.58 8.03
C THR A 645 -18.59 26.27 8.53
N ASP A 646 -19.61 25.78 7.85
CA ASP A 646 -20.35 24.56 8.22
C ASP A 646 -19.45 23.33 8.32
N GLY A 647 -18.39 23.19 7.53
CA GLY A 647 -17.44 22.09 7.65
C GLY A 647 -16.78 21.93 9.03
N LEU A 648 -16.83 22.95 9.92
CA LEU A 648 -16.40 22.81 11.32
C LEU A 648 -17.38 21.98 12.16
N VAL A 649 -18.67 22.05 11.87
CA VAL A 649 -19.76 21.52 12.71
C VAL A 649 -20.56 20.42 12.01
N GLU A 650 -20.59 20.40 10.69
CA GLU A 650 -21.28 19.40 9.88
C GLU A 650 -20.38 18.20 9.67
N SER A 651 -20.82 17.04 10.16
CA SER A 651 -20.15 15.76 9.96
C SER A 651 -21.20 14.67 9.77
N PRO A 652 -20.98 13.69 8.87
CA PRO A 652 -21.93 12.59 8.68
C PRO A 652 -22.25 11.88 10.00
N GLY A 653 -23.53 11.87 10.39
CA GLY A 653 -24.01 11.19 11.59
C GLY A 653 -23.88 11.98 12.90
N VAL A 654 -23.53 13.27 12.85
CA VAL A 654 -23.47 14.16 14.02
C VAL A 654 -24.55 15.23 13.91
N ASP A 655 -25.24 15.49 15.01
CA ASP A 655 -26.23 16.56 15.12
C ASP A 655 -25.53 17.92 15.29
N ILE A 656 -26.01 18.95 14.57
CA ILE A 656 -25.33 20.25 14.51
C ILE A 656 -25.41 20.94 15.87
N GLU A 657 -26.54 20.84 16.57
CA GLU A 657 -26.74 21.44 17.88
C GLU A 657 -25.76 20.84 18.91
N ASP A 658 -25.53 19.53 18.87
CA ASP A 658 -24.53 18.86 19.72
C ASP A 658 -23.11 19.35 19.41
N ALA A 659 -22.75 19.47 18.13
CA ALA A 659 -21.45 20.01 17.71
C ALA A 659 -21.24 21.46 18.19
N LEU A 660 -22.29 22.28 18.21
CA LEU A 660 -22.24 23.65 18.73
C LEU A 660 -22.10 23.69 20.26
N VAL A 661 -22.70 22.76 20.98
CA VAL A 661 -22.54 22.63 22.43
C VAL A 661 -21.10 22.25 22.77
N GLU A 662 -20.52 21.28 22.07
CA GLU A 662 -19.13 20.85 22.24
C GLU A 662 -18.15 22.01 21.95
N LEU A 663 -18.34 22.70 20.82
CA LEU A 663 -17.55 23.86 20.44
C LEU A 663 -17.70 25.01 21.46
N GLY A 664 -18.90 25.21 21.99
CA GLY A 664 -19.17 26.17 23.06
C GLY A 664 -18.45 25.83 24.36
N ALA A 665 -18.41 24.56 24.75
CA ALA A 665 -17.68 24.08 25.92
C ALA A 665 -16.18 24.30 25.75
N LEU A 666 -15.63 23.97 24.59
CA LEU A 666 -14.23 24.23 24.25
C LEU A 666 -13.88 25.71 24.40
N LEU A 667 -14.68 26.60 23.81
CA LEU A 667 -14.47 28.05 23.95
C LEU A 667 -14.54 28.52 25.41
N ALA A 668 -15.37 27.92 26.26
CA ALA A 668 -15.49 28.29 27.67
C ALA A 668 -14.19 28.00 28.45
N GLU A 669 -13.56 26.86 28.18
CA GLU A 669 -12.39 26.33 28.92
C GLU A 669 -11.06 27.03 28.59
N VAL A 670 -10.92 27.61 27.40
CA VAL A 670 -9.65 28.10 26.85
C VAL A 670 -9.06 29.34 27.57
N GLY A 671 -9.78 29.96 28.51
CA GLY A 671 -9.22 31.01 29.39
C GLY A 671 -8.63 32.22 28.64
N HIS A 672 -7.42 32.66 29.01
CA HIS A 672 -6.68 33.78 28.38
C HIS A 672 -5.62 33.33 27.36
N GLN A 673 -5.78 32.15 26.76
CA GLN A 673 -4.79 31.66 25.79
C GLN A 673 -4.65 32.62 24.57
N PRO A 674 -3.48 32.61 23.91
CA PRO A 674 -3.29 33.32 22.65
C PRO A 674 -4.32 32.88 21.59
N LEU A 675 -4.82 33.83 20.78
CA LEU A 675 -5.84 33.52 19.78
C LEU A 675 -5.40 32.48 18.76
N GLU A 676 -4.12 32.47 18.39
CA GLU A 676 -3.52 31.50 17.47
C GLU A 676 -3.65 30.06 17.99
N SER A 677 -3.36 29.83 19.27
CA SER A 677 -3.47 28.52 19.90
C SER A 677 -4.92 28.05 20.00
N LEU A 678 -5.84 28.97 20.30
CA LEU A 678 -7.27 28.69 20.30
C LEU A 678 -7.76 28.32 18.89
N ALA A 679 -7.28 29.00 17.85
CA ALA A 679 -7.63 28.68 16.47
C ALA A 679 -7.18 27.26 16.09
N ASP A 680 -5.96 26.88 16.46
CA ASP A 680 -5.44 25.52 16.25
C ASP A 680 -6.24 24.46 17.01
N GLU A 681 -6.72 24.77 18.21
CA GLU A 681 -7.48 23.86 19.04
C GLU A 681 -8.91 23.65 18.53
N VAL A 682 -9.60 24.72 18.14
CA VAL A 682 -10.94 24.68 17.51
C VAL A 682 -10.91 23.81 16.26
N VAL A 683 -9.93 24.04 15.40
CA VAL A 683 -9.70 23.24 14.20
C VAL A 683 -9.43 21.78 14.54
N ARG A 684 -8.53 21.52 15.50
CA ARG A 684 -8.15 20.15 15.84
C ARG A 684 -9.34 19.38 16.39
N HIS A 685 -10.19 20.04 17.16
CA HIS A 685 -11.42 19.46 17.70
C HIS A 685 -12.39 19.06 16.58
N GLY A 686 -12.64 19.94 15.61
CA GLY A 686 -13.44 19.60 14.41
C GLY A 686 -12.79 18.53 13.53
N ALA A 687 -11.45 18.45 13.50
CA ALA A 687 -10.67 17.53 12.69
C ALA A 687 -10.38 16.16 13.34
N ALA A 688 -10.64 15.97 14.64
CA ALA A 688 -10.25 14.78 15.38
C ALA A 688 -11.14 13.57 15.04
N GLY A 689 -10.61 12.64 14.23
CA GLY A 689 -11.19 11.32 14.02
C GLY A 689 -12.23 11.19 12.89
N ARG A 690 -12.37 12.18 12.00
CA ARG A 690 -13.40 12.20 10.94
C ARG A 690 -12.78 12.43 9.56
N GLU A 691 -13.24 11.70 8.54
CA GLU A 691 -13.00 12.05 7.14
C GLU A 691 -13.73 13.38 6.86
N ARG A 692 -12.98 14.44 6.53
CA ARG A 692 -13.56 15.75 6.21
C ARG A 692 -14.07 15.72 4.80
N VAL A 693 -15.39 15.86 4.67
CA VAL A 693 -16.11 15.94 3.40
C VAL A 693 -16.06 17.34 2.82
N ASP A 694 -15.91 18.37 3.68
CA ASP A 694 -15.89 19.78 3.28
C ASP A 694 -14.68 20.55 3.86
N ASP A 695 -14.46 21.76 3.34
CA ASP A 695 -13.47 22.69 3.84
C ASP A 695 -13.87 23.31 5.18
N VAL A 696 -12.87 23.81 5.91
CA VAL A 696 -13.10 24.45 7.21
C VAL A 696 -12.36 25.78 7.25
N ALA A 697 -13.10 26.87 7.33
CA ALA A 697 -12.58 28.19 7.65
C ALA A 697 -13.02 28.60 9.05
N VAL A 698 -12.07 29.12 9.83
CA VAL A 698 -12.27 29.66 11.17
C VAL A 698 -11.66 31.06 11.22
N LEU A 699 -12.43 32.03 11.70
CA LEU A 699 -11.96 33.39 12.00
C LEU A 699 -12.35 33.76 13.43
N LEU A 700 -11.34 34.00 14.27
CA LEU A 700 -11.50 34.44 15.64
C LEU A 700 -11.14 35.92 15.77
N LEU A 701 -11.96 36.67 16.51
CA LEU A 701 -11.75 38.08 16.80
C LEU A 701 -11.86 38.31 18.31
N ARG A 702 -10.89 38.99 18.91
CA ARG A 702 -10.90 39.35 20.32
C ARG A 702 -10.83 40.86 20.51
N ALA A 703 -11.78 41.42 21.23
CA ALA A 703 -11.71 42.82 21.64
C ALA A 703 -10.70 42.99 22.79
N HIS A 704 -9.86 44.00 22.76
CA HIS A 704 -8.94 44.35 23.84
C HIS A 704 -8.97 45.86 24.11
N ASP A 705 -8.52 46.26 25.30
CA ASP A 705 -8.32 47.68 25.61
C ASP A 705 -7.20 48.22 24.73
N GLY A 706 -7.55 49.15 23.84
CA GLY A 706 -6.66 49.69 22.80
C GLY A 706 -5.63 50.70 23.30
#